data_AF-A0A814JB21-F1
#
_entry.id   AF-A0A814JB21-F1
#
_cell.length_a   1.000
_cell.length_b   1.000
_cell.length_c   1.000
_cell.angle_alpha   90.00
_cell.angle_beta   90.00
_cell.angle_gamma   90.00
#
_symmetry.space_group_name_H-M   'P 1'
#
loop_
_entity.id
_entity.type
_entity.pdbx_description
1 polymer ?
#
loop_
_entity_poly.entity_id
_entity_poly.type
_entity_poly.pdbx_seq_one_letter_code
_entity_poly.pdbx_strand_id
1 'polypeptide(L)'
;MAEWNKLEEERKKISEQQTQLSNKHQQVIDEMRRIQQDIQIKQRELDHINNVQETRLAKLQHQNPDAWKAVKWLRQNRMLFQKTIYEPMILSLNVNDSNMMKYVEFIIPKRDLLAMFIFEDTDDMELFIKECHEKQKLVVHGSAIPSMSLEEFRRESMSINDLKKYGMVQYVLDTIQGPDPILRYLCQTIKIHTLPIANDSAMAQIDNITRDGRIRRFFVKNFFYTLSISYYTNEPSTTNVHVQKEKYLTDSISHDRKQKIEQEHMQMKDRYTELQKSQQTFEKEQTSLSRQLDDVKARKIAINDKRNMKAKLERKIEEKKHTLTIYQKKQIDIEKEEKLAHEKEMKIHEDKMHKLSVQVKELENFNQKSSTMMIESGRVALARQQHLKAIGKLETYNEELTQLKEQTINSKKRFEASETLIRLAVQKIIKSLDKNISSNGTLLPNKLIKELQTKFAKLPKNLADLESEIMNFNAQLSCQGTIKDDVIRLHQQEKTNLIQIENRINDLENKIKQGQITADTSKTNWLNQVNKMINDINEKFVDLFNTMGCKGQVCLDIPESPKDFEKYGVNIKVQFRDGEKLHEMSEFLQSGGEKSVSVMLYMIALQNMTICPFRCVDEINQGMDPTNERRIFELLVRHSSDKANSQYFLLSPKLLPNLKYSRKIKLLFVCNGDVNIKSQEWNVSKYIERRRALAQSSK
;
A
#
# COMPACT_ATOMS: atom_id res chain seq x y z
N MET A 1 -40.85 -42.43 -6.48
CA MET A 1 -41.19 -40.98 -6.44
C MET A 1 -41.13 -40.43 -5.01
N ALA A 2 -41.72 -41.10 -4.01
CA ALA A 2 -41.67 -40.65 -2.61
C ALA A 2 -40.26 -40.41 -2.06
N GLU A 3 -39.31 -41.31 -2.32
CA GLU A 3 -37.91 -41.19 -1.87
C GLU A 3 -37.15 -40.01 -2.51
N TRP A 4 -37.44 -39.69 -3.77
CA TRP A 4 -36.83 -38.56 -4.47
C TRP A 4 -37.35 -37.22 -3.95
N ASN A 5 -38.65 -37.12 -3.64
CA ASN A 5 -39.24 -35.93 -3.04
C ASN A 5 -38.66 -35.66 -1.64
N LYS A 6 -38.44 -36.72 -0.85
CA LYS A 6 -37.85 -36.61 0.50
C LYS A 6 -36.42 -36.08 0.47
N LEU A 7 -35.60 -36.55 -0.47
CA LEU A 7 -34.22 -36.04 -0.68
C LEU A 7 -34.19 -34.61 -1.23
N GLU A 8 -35.20 -34.19 -2.00
CA GLU A 8 -35.31 -32.80 -2.48
C GLU A 8 -35.65 -31.83 -1.35
N GLU A 9 -36.49 -32.26 -0.41
CA GLU A 9 -36.84 -31.48 0.77
C GLU A 9 -35.66 -31.37 1.76
N GLU A 10 -34.90 -32.45 1.93
CA GLU A 10 -33.66 -32.47 2.72
C GLU A 10 -32.57 -31.57 2.12
N ARG A 11 -32.40 -31.59 0.79
CA ARG A 11 -31.50 -30.67 0.06
C ARG A 11 -31.89 -29.21 0.29
N LYS A 12 -33.18 -28.87 0.23
CA LYS A 12 -33.65 -27.49 0.45
C LYS A 12 -33.33 -27.01 1.87
N LYS A 13 -33.58 -27.84 2.88
CA LYS A 13 -33.26 -27.52 4.29
C LYS A 13 -31.77 -27.27 4.50
N ILE A 14 -30.91 -28.13 3.95
CA ILE A 14 -29.44 -27.97 4.04
C ILE A 14 -28.98 -26.69 3.31
N SER A 15 -29.58 -26.38 2.15
CA SER A 15 -29.28 -25.16 1.40
C SER A 15 -29.68 -23.89 2.16
N GLU A 16 -30.84 -23.88 2.80
CA GLU A 16 -31.31 -22.76 3.63
C GLU A 16 -30.39 -22.55 4.85
N GLN A 17 -29.97 -23.64 5.51
CA GLN A 17 -28.99 -23.59 6.59
C GLN A 17 -27.63 -23.05 6.13
N GLN A 18 -27.15 -23.44 4.94
CA GLN A 18 -25.93 -22.87 4.35
C GLN A 18 -26.04 -21.37 4.10
N THR A 19 -27.18 -20.89 3.59
CA THR A 19 -27.38 -19.45 3.35
C THR A 19 -27.41 -18.66 4.67
N GLN A 20 -28.11 -19.17 5.69
CA GLN A 20 -28.15 -18.53 7.01
C GLN A 20 -26.78 -18.50 7.68
N LEU A 21 -26.02 -19.59 7.60
CA LEU A 21 -24.67 -19.68 8.15
C LEU A 21 -23.71 -18.73 7.42
N SER A 22 -23.77 -18.68 6.09
CA SER A 22 -22.95 -17.80 5.27
C SER A 22 -23.19 -16.32 5.59
N ASN A 23 -24.45 -15.92 5.83
CA ASN A 23 -24.78 -14.55 6.21
C ASN A 23 -24.18 -14.18 7.58
N LYS A 24 -24.27 -15.08 8.57
CA LYS A 24 -23.65 -14.88 9.90
C LYS A 24 -22.13 -14.84 9.81
N HIS A 25 -21.53 -15.71 9.00
CA HIS A 25 -20.09 -15.74 8.78
C HIS A 25 -19.59 -14.43 8.16
N GLN A 26 -20.33 -13.88 7.17
CA GLN A 26 -20.00 -12.60 6.57
C GLN A 26 -20.07 -11.44 7.58
N GLN A 27 -21.07 -11.43 8.46
CA GLN A 27 -21.18 -10.42 9.53
C GLN A 27 -19.97 -10.45 10.46
N VAL A 28 -19.51 -11.63 10.87
CA VAL A 28 -18.30 -11.80 11.71
C VAL A 28 -17.05 -11.32 10.98
N ILE A 29 -16.90 -11.63 9.69
CA ILE A 29 -15.76 -11.15 8.88
C ILE A 29 -15.74 -9.62 8.79
N ASP A 30 -16.90 -9.00 8.57
CA ASP A 30 -17.02 -7.55 8.47
C ASP A 30 -16.72 -6.86 9.81
N GLU A 31 -17.13 -7.45 10.93
CA GLU A 31 -16.81 -6.98 12.28
C GLU A 31 -15.32 -7.12 12.61
N MET A 32 -14.71 -8.26 12.25
CA MET A 32 -13.27 -8.47 12.39
C MET A 32 -12.45 -7.43 11.60
N ARG A 33 -12.89 -7.10 10.38
CA ARG A 33 -12.22 -6.09 9.55
C ARG A 33 -12.26 -4.70 10.20
N ARG A 34 -13.41 -4.32 10.80
CA ARG A 34 -13.55 -3.04 11.51
C ARG A 34 -12.63 -2.99 12.73
N ILE A 35 -12.68 -4.00 13.59
CA ILE A 35 -11.83 -4.07 14.78
C ILE A 35 -10.34 -4.05 14.42
N GLN A 36 -9.95 -4.72 13.32
CA GLN A 36 -8.56 -4.71 12.88
C GLN A 36 -8.09 -3.33 12.41
N GLN A 37 -8.96 -2.52 11.79
CA GLN A 37 -8.65 -1.13 11.46
C GLN A 37 -8.47 -0.29 12.73
N ASP A 38 -9.37 -0.45 13.71
CA ASP A 38 -9.29 0.27 14.99
C ASP A 38 -8.03 -0.08 15.78
N ILE A 39 -7.65 -1.37 15.82
CA ILE A 39 -6.39 -1.84 16.40
C ILE A 39 -5.20 -1.14 15.74
N GLN A 40 -5.17 -1.04 14.40
CA GLN A 40 -4.08 -0.35 13.70
C GLN A 40 -4.02 1.14 14.03
N ILE A 41 -5.17 1.82 14.16
CA ILE A 41 -5.22 3.23 14.54
C ILE A 41 -4.64 3.42 15.94
N LYS A 42 -5.10 2.62 16.92
CA LYS A 42 -4.62 2.68 18.30
C LYS A 42 -3.14 2.31 18.43
N GLN A 43 -2.67 1.35 17.64
CA GLN A 43 -1.25 1.02 17.58
C GLN A 43 -0.41 2.20 17.07
N ARG A 44 -0.86 2.91 16.01
CA ARG A 44 -0.18 4.12 15.53
C ARG A 44 -0.18 5.23 16.57
N GLU A 45 -1.26 5.40 17.33
CA GLU A 45 -1.30 6.35 18.46
C GLU A 45 -0.27 6.00 19.54
N LEU A 46 -0.13 4.71 19.88
CA LEU A 46 0.88 4.23 20.83
C LEU A 46 2.31 4.42 20.29
N ASP A 47 2.54 4.14 19.02
CA ASP A 47 3.84 4.33 18.37
C ASP A 47 4.22 5.82 18.35
N HIS A 48 3.25 6.71 18.09
CA HIS A 48 3.46 8.15 18.17
C HIS A 48 3.80 8.62 19.59
N ILE A 49 3.11 8.10 20.60
CA ILE A 49 3.39 8.38 22.01
C ILE A 49 4.79 7.89 22.40
N ASN A 50 5.20 6.71 21.93
CA ASN A 50 6.55 6.18 22.19
C ASN A 50 7.64 7.00 21.48
N ASN A 51 7.34 7.57 20.31
CA ASN A 51 8.24 8.46 19.57
C ASN A 51 8.46 9.81 20.28
N VAL A 52 7.64 10.22 21.25
CA VAL A 52 7.85 11.49 21.97
C VAL A 52 9.17 11.49 22.76
N GLN A 53 9.59 10.36 23.33
CA GLN A 53 10.90 10.30 24.00
C GLN A 53 12.07 10.50 23.02
N GLU A 54 11.96 9.94 21.81
CA GLU A 54 12.94 10.15 20.73
C GLU A 54 12.88 11.59 20.19
N THR A 55 11.69 12.15 20.08
CA THR A 55 11.46 13.55 19.69
C THR A 55 12.09 14.52 20.70
N ARG A 56 11.91 14.26 22.01
CA ARG A 56 12.56 15.04 23.08
C ARG A 56 14.08 14.90 23.07
N LEU A 57 14.58 13.69 22.79
CA LEU A 57 16.02 13.44 22.65
C LEU A 57 16.60 14.18 21.42
N ALA A 58 15.86 14.25 20.31
CA ALA A 58 16.23 15.03 19.13
C ALA A 58 16.19 16.54 19.38
N LYS A 59 15.18 17.04 20.11
CA LYS A 59 15.13 18.43 20.58
C LYS A 59 16.31 18.76 21.47
N LEU A 60 16.69 17.86 22.39
CA LEU A 60 17.89 18.01 23.22
C LEU A 60 19.16 18.07 22.36
N GLN A 61 19.29 17.21 21.35
CA GLN A 61 20.42 17.22 20.42
C GLN A 61 20.61 18.57 19.73
N HIS A 62 19.51 19.20 19.29
CA HIS A 62 19.56 20.49 18.60
C HIS A 62 19.82 21.67 19.56
N GLN A 63 19.29 21.60 20.79
CA GLN A 63 19.35 22.72 21.75
C GLN A 63 20.58 22.67 22.66
N ASN A 64 21.04 21.48 23.02
CA ASN A 64 22.25 21.23 23.80
C ASN A 64 22.93 19.92 23.36
N PRO A 65 23.81 19.98 22.34
CA PRO A 65 24.52 18.82 21.83
C PRO A 65 25.39 18.11 22.87
N ASP A 66 25.92 18.83 23.86
CA ASP A 66 26.82 18.26 24.87
C ASP A 66 26.04 17.44 25.90
N ALA A 67 24.90 17.95 26.36
CA ALA A 67 23.98 17.19 27.21
C ALA A 67 23.44 15.93 26.49
N TRP A 68 23.12 16.03 25.20
CA TRP A 68 22.72 14.86 24.40
C TRP A 68 23.82 13.80 24.30
N LYS A 69 25.07 14.20 24.05
CA LYS A 69 26.22 13.27 24.04
C LYS A 69 26.41 12.60 25.40
N ALA A 70 26.29 13.37 26.48
CA ALA A 70 26.38 12.85 27.85
C ALA A 70 25.26 11.85 28.18
N VAL A 71 24.02 12.11 27.75
CA VAL A 71 22.90 11.15 27.89
C VAL A 71 23.19 9.86 27.11
N LYS A 72 23.66 9.96 25.86
CA LYS A 72 23.99 8.79 25.05
C LYS A 72 25.12 7.96 25.68
N TRP A 73 26.14 8.64 26.19
CA TRP A 73 27.25 7.99 26.89
C TRP A 73 26.80 7.33 28.20
N LEU A 74 25.98 8.00 29.00
CA LEU A 74 25.40 7.47 30.24
C LEU A 74 24.63 6.18 29.99
N ARG A 75 23.78 6.16 28.94
CA ARG A 75 23.01 4.97 28.56
C ARG A 75 23.88 3.81 28.10
N GLN A 76 25.00 4.09 27.43
CA GLN A 76 25.96 3.07 26.98
C GLN A 76 26.83 2.51 28.11
N ASN A 77 27.09 3.31 29.15
CA ASN A 77 28.03 2.99 30.23
C ASN A 77 27.32 2.84 31.58
N ARG A 78 26.03 2.46 31.56
CA ARG A 78 25.20 2.38 32.76
C ARG A 78 25.76 1.43 33.82
N MET A 79 26.50 0.41 33.40
CA MET A 79 27.14 -0.59 34.27
C MET A 79 28.30 -0.03 35.12
N LEU A 80 28.78 1.19 34.85
CA LEU A 80 29.86 1.83 35.61
C LEU A 80 29.38 2.51 36.90
N PHE A 81 28.07 2.72 37.05
CA PHE A 81 27.47 3.48 38.14
C PHE A 81 26.75 2.57 39.12
N GLN A 82 26.85 2.88 40.41
CA GLN A 82 26.29 2.05 41.48
C GLN A 82 24.79 2.29 41.66
N LYS A 83 24.34 3.54 41.52
CA LYS A 83 22.96 3.98 41.76
C LYS A 83 22.33 4.68 40.56
N THR A 84 21.09 5.14 40.72
CA THR A 84 20.35 5.77 39.63
C THR A 84 20.76 7.21 39.38
N ILE A 85 21.07 7.49 38.10
CA ILE A 85 21.35 8.81 37.59
C ILE A 85 20.15 9.23 36.75
N TYR A 86 19.51 10.32 37.14
CA TYR A 86 18.37 10.90 36.44
C TYR A 86 18.87 11.85 35.35
N GLU A 87 18.41 11.60 34.12
CA GLU A 87 18.74 12.38 32.93
C GLU A 87 18.13 13.81 32.96
N PRO A 88 18.55 14.72 32.06
CA PRO A 88 18.02 16.07 31.98
C PRO A 88 16.50 16.16 31.96
N MET A 89 15.98 17.15 32.70
CA MET A 89 14.57 17.29 33.02
C MET A 89 13.66 17.34 31.78
N ILE A 90 14.15 17.89 30.66
CA ILE A 90 13.41 17.89 29.38
C ILE A 90 12.95 16.50 28.93
N LEU A 91 13.64 15.42 29.32
CA LEU A 91 13.29 14.06 28.92
C LEU A 91 12.16 13.47 29.77
N SER A 92 12.09 13.84 31.05
CA SER A 92 11.25 13.18 32.06
C SER A 92 10.16 14.05 32.70
N LEU A 93 10.24 15.38 32.54
CA LEU A 93 9.27 16.34 33.08
C LEU A 93 8.06 16.45 32.15
N ASN A 94 6.86 16.33 32.72
CA ASN A 94 5.58 16.52 32.05
C ASN A 94 4.78 17.60 32.77
N VAL A 95 3.94 18.33 32.03
CA VAL A 95 3.04 19.35 32.57
C VAL A 95 1.61 18.93 32.25
N ASN A 96 0.72 18.96 33.24
CA ASN A 96 -0.65 18.44 33.12
C ASN A 96 -1.53 19.33 32.22
N ASP A 97 -1.30 20.65 32.24
CA ASP A 97 -2.06 21.63 31.47
C ASP A 97 -1.13 22.40 30.52
N SER A 98 -1.47 22.37 29.24
CA SER A 98 -0.78 23.07 28.16
C SER A 98 -0.62 24.58 28.46
N ASN A 99 -1.64 25.20 29.06
CA ASN A 99 -1.62 26.63 29.39
C ASN A 99 -0.63 26.98 30.51
N MET A 100 -0.24 26.00 31.31
CA MET A 100 0.69 26.16 32.44
C MET A 100 2.14 25.91 32.04
N MET A 101 2.40 25.33 30.85
CA MET A 101 3.75 25.03 30.35
C MET A 101 4.65 26.26 30.31
N LYS A 102 4.12 27.40 29.89
CA LYS A 102 4.84 28.68 29.84
C LYS A 102 5.39 29.12 31.21
N TYR A 103 4.68 28.82 32.31
CA TYR A 103 5.13 29.19 33.65
C TYR A 103 6.25 28.28 34.14
N VAL A 104 6.11 26.98 33.89
CA VAL A 104 7.11 25.96 34.25
C VAL A 104 8.42 26.21 33.49
N GLU A 105 8.34 26.46 32.20
CA GLU A 105 9.53 26.71 31.37
C GLU A 105 10.20 28.06 31.69
N PHE A 106 9.42 29.07 32.10
CA PHE A 106 9.96 30.36 32.49
C PHE A 106 10.73 30.31 33.82
N ILE A 107 10.22 29.56 34.81
CA ILE A 107 10.84 29.53 36.14
C ILE A 107 12.06 28.61 36.19
N ILE A 108 12.11 27.55 35.39
CA ILE A 108 13.23 26.62 35.35
C ILE A 108 14.35 27.20 34.46
N PRO A 109 15.55 27.48 34.99
CA PRO A 109 16.67 27.95 34.17
C PRO A 109 16.96 26.98 33.03
N LYS A 110 17.21 27.50 31.82
CA LYS A 110 17.53 26.70 30.63
C LYS A 110 18.66 25.68 30.88
N ARG A 111 19.66 26.08 31.66
CA ARG A 111 20.77 25.21 32.08
C ARG A 111 20.27 23.97 32.83
N ASP A 112 19.36 24.16 33.76
CA ASP A 112 18.85 23.09 34.62
C ASP A 112 17.87 22.19 33.84
N LEU A 113 17.04 22.79 32.97
CA LEU A 113 16.09 22.06 32.14
C LEU A 113 16.79 21.13 31.12
N LEU A 114 17.89 21.59 30.51
CA LEU A 114 18.54 20.92 29.38
C LEU A 114 19.82 20.15 29.75
N ALA A 115 20.49 20.47 30.85
CA ALA A 115 21.84 19.96 31.13
C ALA A 115 22.08 19.49 32.58
N MET A 116 21.05 19.39 33.41
CA MET A 116 21.17 18.90 34.79
C MET A 116 20.99 17.39 34.86
N PHE A 117 21.94 16.71 35.50
CA PHE A 117 21.83 15.31 35.89
C PHE A 117 21.71 15.24 37.42
N ILE A 118 20.83 14.37 37.91
CA ILE A 118 20.59 14.23 39.35
C ILE A 118 21.05 12.85 39.81
N PHE A 119 21.83 12.82 40.90
CA PHE A 119 22.54 11.62 41.36
C PHE A 119 22.08 11.19 42.75
N GLU A 120 21.73 9.91 42.89
CA GLU A 120 21.48 9.27 44.19
C GLU A 120 22.75 9.11 45.04
N ASP A 121 23.92 9.11 44.39
CA ASP A 121 25.20 8.87 45.03
C ASP A 121 26.22 9.95 44.65
N THR A 122 26.99 10.42 45.62
CA THR A 122 28.00 11.47 45.41
C THR A 122 29.22 10.96 44.66
N ASP A 123 29.58 9.69 44.81
CA ASP A 123 30.75 9.12 44.14
C ASP A 123 30.44 8.91 42.63
N ASP A 124 29.21 8.47 42.32
CA ASP A 124 28.72 8.38 40.93
C ASP A 124 28.68 9.77 40.27
N MET A 125 28.35 10.82 41.02
CA MET A 125 28.36 12.20 40.53
C MET A 125 29.78 12.66 40.17
N GLU A 126 30.75 12.44 41.05
CA GLU A 126 32.15 12.79 40.78
C GLU A 126 32.70 12.02 39.59
N LEU A 127 32.42 10.72 39.50
CA LEU A 127 32.81 9.88 38.37
C LEU A 127 32.20 10.39 37.06
N PHE A 128 30.90 10.68 37.04
CA PHE A 128 30.21 11.16 35.85
C PHE A 128 30.74 12.52 35.39
N ILE A 129 30.92 13.47 36.33
CA ILE A 129 31.45 14.81 36.02
C ILE A 129 32.88 14.71 35.51
N LYS A 130 33.73 13.88 36.13
CA LYS A 130 35.10 13.66 35.70
C LYS A 130 35.17 13.10 34.27
N GLU A 131 34.39 12.07 33.97
CA GLU A 131 34.33 11.48 32.62
C GLU A 131 33.81 12.48 31.57
N CYS A 132 32.76 13.23 31.90
CA CYS A 132 32.17 14.18 30.96
C CYS A 132 33.04 15.41 30.74
N HIS A 133 33.58 16.04 31.79
CA HIS A 133 34.35 17.27 31.69
C HIS A 133 35.81 17.03 31.29
N GLU A 134 36.51 16.09 31.93
CA GLU A 134 37.96 15.91 31.70
C GLU A 134 38.25 15.12 30.43
N LYS A 135 37.54 14.01 30.21
CA LYS A 135 37.82 13.13 29.05
C LYS A 135 37.07 13.55 27.80
N GLN A 136 35.79 13.92 27.93
CA GLN A 136 34.93 14.22 26.78
C GLN A 136 34.75 15.71 26.49
N LYS A 137 35.19 16.59 27.41
CA LYS A 137 35.07 18.06 27.31
C LYS A 137 33.62 18.54 27.08
N LEU A 138 32.66 17.86 27.70
CA LEU A 138 31.23 18.17 27.61
C LEU A 138 30.83 19.12 28.74
N VAL A 139 30.01 20.13 28.43
CA VAL A 139 29.47 21.06 29.43
C VAL A 139 28.14 20.54 29.97
N VAL A 140 28.22 19.81 31.09
CA VAL A 140 27.05 19.25 31.81
C VAL A 140 27.09 19.61 33.30
N HIS A 141 25.93 19.59 33.96
CA HIS A 141 25.79 19.91 35.38
C HIS A 141 25.28 18.70 36.16
N GLY A 142 25.76 18.56 37.40
CA GLY A 142 25.36 17.47 38.30
C GLY A 142 24.95 18.01 39.67
N SER A 143 23.93 17.39 40.27
CA SER A 143 23.51 17.68 41.64
C SER A 143 23.08 16.41 42.36
N ALA A 144 23.42 16.30 43.64
CA ALA A 144 22.93 15.22 44.49
C ALA A 144 21.46 15.44 44.86
N ILE A 145 20.72 14.36 45.10
CA ILE A 145 19.32 14.43 45.52
C ILE A 145 19.21 15.14 46.88
N PRO A 146 18.31 16.13 47.04
CA PRO A 146 18.04 16.74 48.33
C PRO A 146 17.53 15.72 49.37
N SER A 147 18.01 15.83 50.61
CA SER A 147 17.63 14.91 51.70
C SER A 147 16.17 15.05 52.14
N MET A 148 15.56 16.22 51.91
CA MET A 148 14.17 16.52 52.26
C MET A 148 13.20 15.88 51.25
N SER A 149 12.11 15.30 51.76
CA SER A 149 11.05 14.67 50.97
C SER A 149 10.10 15.70 50.34
N LEU A 150 9.39 15.31 49.27
CA LEU A 150 8.37 16.18 48.65
C LEU A 150 7.24 16.57 49.62
N GLU A 151 6.88 15.70 50.56
CA GLU A 151 5.83 16.00 51.55
C GLU A 151 6.28 17.00 52.60
N GLU A 152 7.56 17.05 52.93
CA GLU A 152 8.12 18.08 53.82
C GLU A 152 8.12 19.44 53.13
N PHE A 153 8.55 19.52 51.87
CA PHE A 153 8.44 20.76 51.09
C PHE A 153 6.99 21.24 50.95
N ARG A 154 6.02 20.33 50.77
CA ARG A 154 4.59 20.69 50.73
C ARG A 154 4.08 21.22 52.07
N ARG A 155 4.64 20.76 53.20
CA ARG A 155 4.30 21.26 54.54
C ARG A 155 4.86 22.65 54.82
N GLU A 156 5.96 23.03 54.16
CA GLU A 156 6.51 24.39 54.22
C GLU A 156 5.69 25.42 53.41
N SER A 157 4.88 24.95 52.46
CA SER A 157 4.00 25.79 51.67
C SER A 157 2.76 26.24 52.45
N MET A 158 2.30 27.46 52.18
CA MET A 158 1.01 27.92 52.69
C MET A 158 -0.14 27.10 52.10
N SER A 159 -1.24 26.95 52.83
CA SER A 159 -2.43 26.31 52.28
C SER A 159 -3.01 27.15 51.14
N ILE A 160 -3.26 26.53 49.99
CA ILE A 160 -3.83 27.23 48.83
C ILE A 160 -5.21 27.83 49.15
N ASN A 161 -5.96 27.24 50.09
CA ASN A 161 -7.25 27.75 50.52
C ASN A 161 -7.14 29.13 51.20
N ASP A 162 -6.05 29.39 51.93
CA ASP A 162 -5.82 30.70 52.57
C ASP A 162 -5.43 31.78 51.54
N LEU A 163 -4.95 31.35 50.37
CA LEU A 163 -4.50 32.22 49.29
C LEU A 163 -5.57 32.45 48.22
N LYS A 164 -6.68 31.70 48.23
CA LYS A 164 -7.82 31.89 47.32
C LYS A 164 -8.40 33.30 47.37
N LYS A 165 -8.34 33.96 48.55
CA LYS A 165 -8.76 35.37 48.72
C LYS A 165 -7.98 36.36 47.84
N TYR A 166 -6.77 35.99 47.42
CA TYR A 166 -5.94 36.77 46.50
C TYR A 166 -6.02 36.29 45.04
N GLY A 167 -6.93 35.36 44.73
CA GLY A 167 -7.08 34.78 43.40
C GLY A 167 -6.09 33.64 43.08
N MET A 168 -5.37 33.10 44.07
CA MET A 168 -4.44 31.98 43.88
C MET A 168 -5.21 30.66 43.73
N VAL A 169 -4.87 29.87 42.71
CA VAL A 169 -5.61 28.65 42.34
C VAL A 169 -4.85 27.38 42.71
N GLN A 170 -3.56 27.31 42.39
CA GLN A 170 -2.71 26.14 42.60
C GLN A 170 -1.23 26.52 42.63
N TYR A 171 -0.35 25.62 43.09
CA TYR A 171 1.09 25.83 43.03
C TYR A 171 1.68 25.29 41.72
N VAL A 172 2.83 25.81 41.31
CA VAL A 172 3.59 25.30 40.15
C VAL A 172 3.91 23.81 40.32
N LEU A 173 4.24 23.36 41.55
CA LEU A 173 4.47 21.95 41.85
C LEU A 173 3.30 21.03 41.47
N ASP A 174 2.05 21.50 41.62
CA ASP A 174 0.85 20.70 41.34
C ASP A 174 0.58 20.55 39.83
N THR A 175 1.23 21.37 39.00
CA THR A 175 1.09 21.35 37.54
C THR A 175 2.05 20.40 36.85
N ILE A 176 3.09 19.94 37.56
CA ILE A 176 4.21 19.18 37.01
C ILE A 176 4.16 17.73 37.48
N GLN A 177 4.42 16.80 36.57
CA GLN A 177 4.66 15.39 36.84
C GLN A 177 6.08 15.01 36.42
N GLY A 178 6.81 14.31 37.27
CA GLY A 178 8.17 13.86 36.98
C GLY A 178 8.73 12.99 38.10
N PRO A 179 9.93 12.42 37.93
CA PRO A 179 10.61 11.65 38.96
C PRO A 179 10.75 12.45 40.26
N ASP A 180 10.44 11.83 41.39
CA ASP A 180 10.48 12.45 42.71
C ASP A 180 11.83 13.17 43.01
N PRO A 181 12.99 12.60 42.66
CA PRO A 181 14.29 13.29 42.80
C PRO A 181 14.42 14.60 42.04
N ILE A 182 13.85 14.68 40.83
CA ILE A 182 13.84 15.90 40.02
C ILE A 182 12.93 16.95 40.65
N LEU A 183 11.75 16.54 41.13
CA LEU A 183 10.83 17.45 41.80
C LEU A 183 11.40 17.98 43.12
N ARG A 184 12.13 17.15 43.88
CA ARG A 184 12.84 17.57 45.11
C ARG A 184 13.92 18.61 44.81
N TYR A 185 14.72 18.37 43.77
CA TYR A 185 15.73 19.35 43.32
C TYR A 185 15.07 20.69 42.95
N LEU A 186 13.98 20.68 42.18
CA LEU A 186 13.26 21.90 41.82
C LEU A 186 12.65 22.60 43.06
N CYS A 187 12.22 21.84 44.06
CA CYS A 187 11.75 22.38 45.34
C CYS A 187 12.88 23.05 46.13
N GLN A 188 14.06 22.43 46.23
CA GLN A 188 15.19 22.98 46.96
C GLN A 188 15.76 24.23 46.28
N THR A 189 16.00 24.16 44.96
CA THR A 189 16.74 25.18 44.21
C THR A 189 15.86 26.36 43.80
N ILE A 190 14.64 26.08 43.30
CA ILE A 190 13.75 27.09 42.69
C ILE A 190 12.58 27.43 43.62
N LYS A 191 12.27 26.53 44.58
CA LYS A 191 11.13 26.61 45.50
C LYS A 191 9.78 26.61 44.79
N ILE A 192 9.64 25.72 43.80
CA ILE A 192 8.38 25.56 43.02
C ILE A 192 7.16 25.23 43.89
N HIS A 193 7.36 24.64 45.07
CA HIS A 193 6.31 24.39 46.07
C HIS A 193 5.73 25.68 46.68
N THR A 194 6.48 26.80 46.64
CA THR A 194 6.05 28.10 47.18
C THR A 194 5.54 29.08 46.12
N LEU A 195 5.46 28.67 44.85
CA LEU A 195 5.10 29.53 43.72
C LEU A 195 3.63 29.33 43.32
N PRO A 196 2.69 30.16 43.80
CA PRO A 196 1.30 30.06 43.40
C PRO A 196 1.07 30.65 42.00
N ILE A 197 0.09 30.08 41.31
CA ILE A 197 -0.46 30.55 40.04
C ILE A 197 -1.83 31.15 40.34
N ALA A 198 -2.00 32.41 39.96
CA ALA A 198 -3.22 33.16 40.18
C ALA A 198 -4.10 33.21 38.91
N ASN A 199 -5.40 33.33 39.12
CA ASN A 199 -6.36 33.64 38.06
C ASN A 199 -6.36 35.15 37.74
N ASP A 200 -7.12 35.54 36.71
CA ASP A 200 -7.17 36.93 36.25
C ASP A 200 -7.66 37.92 37.31
N SER A 201 -8.44 37.47 38.31
CA SER A 201 -8.94 38.33 39.40
C SER A 201 -7.82 38.86 40.30
N ALA A 202 -6.66 38.19 40.32
CA ALA A 202 -5.51 38.61 41.12
C ALA A 202 -4.88 39.92 40.63
N MET A 203 -5.11 40.34 39.37
CA MET A 203 -4.59 41.62 38.85
C MET A 203 -5.10 42.81 39.65
N ALA A 204 -6.36 42.78 40.09
CA ALA A 204 -6.95 43.84 40.90
C ALA A 204 -6.50 43.80 42.38
N GLN A 205 -5.78 42.75 42.79
CA GLN A 205 -5.36 42.50 44.17
C GLN A 205 -3.84 42.61 44.36
N ILE A 206 -3.08 43.01 43.33
CA ILE A 206 -1.61 43.09 43.38
C ILE A 206 -1.13 43.97 44.54
N ASP A 207 -1.76 45.13 44.77
CA ASP A 207 -1.40 46.03 45.87
C ASP A 207 -1.67 45.41 47.24
N ASN A 208 -2.75 44.65 47.38
CA ASN A 208 -3.10 43.94 48.61
C ASN A 208 -2.14 42.78 48.89
N ILE A 209 -1.72 42.05 47.84
CA ILE A 209 -0.71 41.00 47.93
C ILE A 209 0.65 41.58 48.34
N THR A 210 1.01 42.73 47.74
CA THR A 210 2.25 43.47 48.01
C THR A 210 2.31 43.95 49.46
N ARG A 211 1.20 44.46 50.01
CA ARG A 211 1.09 44.89 51.41
C ARG A 211 1.10 43.73 52.41
N ASP A 212 0.48 42.61 52.07
CA ASP A 212 0.42 41.42 52.94
C ASP A 212 1.78 40.73 53.09
N GLY A 213 2.67 40.85 52.10
CA GLY A 213 4.08 40.46 52.20
C GLY A 213 4.37 38.95 52.30
N ARG A 214 3.34 38.12 52.49
CA ARG A 214 3.44 36.65 52.65
C ARG A 214 3.78 35.94 51.34
N ILE A 215 3.31 36.44 50.20
CA ILE A 215 3.58 35.86 48.88
C ILE A 215 4.66 36.68 48.19
N ARG A 216 5.88 36.14 48.13
CA ARG A 216 7.01 36.86 47.55
C ARG A 216 7.11 36.76 46.03
N ARG A 217 6.62 35.67 45.44
CA ARG A 217 6.74 35.37 44.00
C ARG A 217 5.50 34.65 43.52
N PHE A 218 4.90 35.07 42.41
CA PHE A 218 3.67 34.47 41.89
C PHE A 218 3.46 34.76 40.40
N PHE A 219 2.63 33.95 39.74
CA PHE A 219 2.24 34.13 38.33
C PHE A 219 0.83 34.69 38.21
N VAL A 220 0.63 35.67 37.33
CA VAL A 220 -0.70 36.14 36.91
C VAL A 220 -0.71 36.32 35.40
N LYS A 221 -1.57 35.57 34.69
CA LYS A 221 -1.77 35.62 33.23
C LYS A 221 -0.49 35.45 32.39
N ASN A 222 0.21 36.53 32.08
CA ASN A 222 1.44 36.52 31.27
C ASN A 222 2.60 37.20 32.01
N PHE A 223 2.45 37.46 33.31
CA PHE A 223 3.45 38.16 34.11
C PHE A 223 3.85 37.34 35.32
N PHE A 224 5.15 37.33 35.59
CA PHE A 224 5.75 36.83 36.81
C PHE A 224 6.06 38.03 37.72
N TYR A 225 5.50 38.02 38.92
CA TYR A 225 5.67 39.09 39.90
C TYR A 225 6.65 38.67 40.98
N THR A 226 7.60 39.56 41.31
CA THR A 226 8.53 39.40 42.43
C THR A 226 8.40 40.60 43.37
N LEU A 227 8.05 40.31 44.62
CA LEU A 227 8.01 41.28 45.70
C LEU A 227 9.41 41.42 46.31
N SER A 228 9.91 42.65 46.33
CA SER A 228 11.18 43.03 46.96
C SER A 228 10.92 44.10 48.00
N ILE A 229 11.41 43.88 49.21
CA ILE A 229 11.37 44.87 50.28
C ILE A 229 12.71 45.58 50.27
N SER A 230 12.68 46.91 50.11
CA SER A 230 13.89 47.73 50.09
C SER A 230 14.63 47.60 51.42
N TYR A 231 15.91 47.24 51.38
CA TYR A 231 16.74 47.15 52.59
C TYR A 231 16.87 48.50 53.31
N TYR A 232 16.79 49.61 52.57
CA TYR A 232 17.02 50.96 53.09
C TYR A 232 15.74 51.66 53.55
N THR A 233 14.64 51.49 52.83
CA THR A 233 13.37 52.19 53.11
C THR A 233 12.30 51.28 53.73
N ASN A 234 12.54 49.97 53.74
CA ASN A 234 11.59 48.94 54.18
C ASN A 234 10.23 48.98 53.43
N GLU A 235 10.18 49.67 52.29
CA GLU A 235 8.99 49.75 51.45
C GLU A 235 8.89 48.52 50.54
N PRO A 236 7.71 47.89 50.44
CA PRO A 236 7.48 46.79 49.50
C PRO A 236 7.32 47.35 48.09
N SER A 237 8.11 46.82 47.17
CA SER A 237 8.03 47.12 45.74
C SER A 237 7.85 45.83 44.96
N THR A 238 7.11 45.92 43.85
CA THR A 238 6.80 44.75 43.04
C THR A 238 7.35 44.96 41.63
N THR A 239 8.17 44.02 41.18
CA THR A 239 8.66 43.98 39.80
C THR A 239 7.91 42.91 39.02
N ASN A 240 7.59 43.17 37.76
CA ASN A 240 6.95 42.21 36.88
C ASN A 240 7.80 41.93 35.65
N VAL A 241 7.78 40.68 35.21
CA VAL A 241 8.48 40.22 34.01
C VAL A 241 7.48 39.49 33.13
N HIS A 242 7.47 39.81 31.84
CA HIS A 242 6.61 39.11 30.89
C HIS A 242 7.10 37.67 30.66
N VAL A 243 6.21 36.71 30.84
CA VAL A 243 6.43 35.28 30.64
C VAL A 243 6.41 34.99 29.13
N GLN A 244 7.52 34.50 28.59
CA GLN A 244 7.59 34.12 27.18
C GLN A 244 6.77 32.84 26.91
N LYS A 245 6.36 32.65 25.65
CA LYS A 245 5.73 31.40 25.20
C LYS A 245 6.71 30.22 25.35
N GLU A 246 6.16 29.07 25.65
CA GLU A 246 6.82 27.77 25.75
C GLU A 246 7.54 27.39 24.44
N LYS A 247 8.74 26.81 24.56
CA LYS A 247 9.62 26.40 23.46
C LYS A 247 10.14 24.97 23.62
N TYR A 248 10.30 24.51 24.86
CA TYR A 248 10.99 23.26 25.19
C TYR A 248 10.03 22.15 25.66
N LEU A 249 9.00 22.47 26.44
CA LEU A 249 8.11 21.46 27.06
C LEU A 249 6.84 21.14 26.26
N THR A 250 6.78 21.50 24.97
CA THR A 250 5.58 21.42 24.11
C THR A 250 5.05 20.00 23.85
N ASP A 251 5.83 18.95 24.10
CA ASP A 251 5.43 17.55 23.84
C ASP A 251 4.99 16.81 25.13
N SER A 252 4.28 17.47 26.05
CA SER A 252 3.83 16.85 27.31
C SER A 252 2.81 15.73 27.04
N ILE A 253 3.16 14.48 27.37
CA ILE A 253 2.21 13.34 27.36
C ILE A 253 1.63 13.19 28.76
N SER A 254 0.30 13.14 28.88
CA SER A 254 -0.35 12.69 30.10
C SER A 254 -0.25 11.16 30.21
N HIS A 255 0.35 10.69 31.31
CA HIS A 255 0.53 9.25 31.57
C HIS A 255 -0.81 8.49 31.55
N ASP A 256 -1.87 9.13 32.03
CA ASP A 256 -3.24 8.61 32.07
C ASP A 256 -3.81 8.33 30.67
N ARG A 257 -3.46 9.17 29.68
CA ARG A 257 -3.92 8.99 28.30
C ARG A 257 -3.25 7.78 27.64
N LYS A 258 -1.97 7.54 27.93
CA LYS A 258 -1.25 6.35 27.44
C LYS A 258 -1.86 5.07 28.00
N GLN A 259 -2.07 5.00 29.31
CA GLN A 259 -2.67 3.82 29.96
C GLN A 259 -4.07 3.53 29.42
N LYS A 260 -4.89 4.56 29.19
CA LYS A 260 -6.22 4.39 28.62
C LYS A 260 -6.18 3.81 27.19
N ILE A 261 -5.29 4.30 26.35
CA ILE A 261 -5.11 3.80 24.97
C ILE A 261 -4.59 2.35 24.98
N GLU A 262 -3.66 2.01 25.88
CA GLU A 262 -3.16 0.63 26.04
C GLU A 262 -4.27 -0.34 26.48
N GLN A 263 -5.13 0.08 27.42
CA GLN A 263 -6.28 -0.71 27.85
C GLN A 263 -7.30 -0.91 26.71
N GLU A 264 -7.65 0.14 25.98
CA GLU A 264 -8.55 0.07 24.82
C GLU A 264 -7.99 -0.87 23.73
N HIS A 265 -6.69 -0.76 23.44
CA HIS A 265 -6.00 -1.62 22.47
C HIS A 265 -6.02 -3.11 22.88
N MET A 266 -5.79 -3.39 24.17
CA MET A 266 -5.84 -4.77 24.69
C MET A 266 -7.24 -5.36 24.58
N GLN A 267 -8.28 -4.62 24.99
CA GLN A 267 -9.67 -5.07 24.90
C GLN A 267 -10.09 -5.36 23.45
N MET A 268 -9.68 -4.53 22.49
CA MET A 268 -9.96 -4.76 21.07
C MET A 268 -9.27 -6.02 20.55
N LYS A 269 -8.03 -6.27 20.98
CA LYS A 269 -7.27 -7.47 20.60
C LYS A 269 -7.93 -8.74 21.13
N ASP A 270 -8.39 -8.73 22.38
CA ASP A 270 -9.10 -9.86 22.99
C ASP A 270 -10.40 -10.16 22.21
N ARG A 271 -11.21 -9.13 21.93
CA ARG A 271 -12.43 -9.26 21.11
C ARG A 271 -12.14 -9.81 19.71
N TYR A 272 -11.05 -9.37 19.07
CA TYR A 272 -10.63 -9.91 17.78
C TYR A 272 -10.32 -11.42 17.86
N THR A 273 -9.65 -11.88 18.92
CA THR A 273 -9.36 -13.30 19.10
C THR A 273 -10.61 -14.14 19.36
N GLU A 274 -11.61 -13.60 20.04
CA GLU A 274 -12.92 -14.27 20.23
C GLU A 274 -13.66 -14.42 18.91
N LEU A 275 -13.73 -13.37 18.10
CA LEU A 275 -14.35 -13.42 16.77
C LEU A 275 -13.61 -14.38 15.84
N GLN A 276 -12.27 -14.45 15.92
CA GLN A 276 -11.48 -15.41 15.16
C GLN A 276 -11.80 -16.86 15.53
N LYS A 277 -12.04 -17.17 16.81
CA LYS A 277 -12.52 -18.50 17.23
C LYS A 277 -13.91 -18.78 16.66
N SER A 278 -14.81 -17.80 16.69
CA SER A 278 -16.15 -17.92 16.09
C SER A 278 -16.10 -18.14 14.58
N GLN A 279 -15.18 -17.48 13.86
CA GLN A 279 -14.96 -17.72 12.44
C GLN A 279 -14.58 -19.18 12.17
N GLN A 280 -13.64 -19.73 12.94
CA GLN A 280 -13.21 -21.12 12.78
C GLN A 280 -14.33 -22.13 13.07
N THR A 281 -15.22 -21.84 14.03
CA THR A 281 -16.39 -22.69 14.26
C THR A 281 -17.36 -22.65 13.08
N PHE A 282 -17.60 -21.47 12.49
CA PHE A 282 -18.44 -21.35 11.29
C PHE A 282 -17.85 -22.09 10.07
N GLU A 283 -16.54 -22.02 9.85
CA GLU A 283 -15.88 -22.76 8.75
C GLU A 283 -16.04 -24.28 8.90
N LYS A 284 -15.93 -24.80 10.14
CA LYS A 284 -16.18 -26.22 10.44
C LYS A 284 -17.62 -26.62 10.16
N GLU A 285 -18.59 -25.82 10.58
CA GLU A 285 -20.01 -26.05 10.32
C GLU A 285 -20.35 -26.00 8.82
N GLN A 286 -19.77 -25.04 8.08
CA GLN A 286 -19.94 -24.91 6.64
C GLN A 286 -19.38 -26.12 5.87
N THR A 287 -18.23 -26.63 6.32
CA THR A 287 -17.63 -27.85 5.76
C THR A 287 -18.51 -29.08 6.03
N SER A 288 -19.08 -29.19 7.23
CA SER A 288 -20.02 -30.26 7.59
C SER A 288 -21.28 -30.25 6.72
N LEU A 289 -21.91 -29.08 6.56
CA LEU A 289 -23.10 -28.92 5.71
C LEU A 289 -22.80 -29.21 4.23
N SER A 290 -21.62 -28.82 3.73
CA SER A 290 -21.22 -29.14 2.35
C SER A 290 -21.11 -30.64 2.13
N ARG A 291 -20.54 -31.39 3.09
CA ARG A 291 -20.47 -32.86 3.02
C ARG A 291 -21.86 -33.51 3.00
N GLN A 292 -22.78 -33.02 3.82
CA GLN A 292 -24.17 -33.51 3.83
C GLN A 292 -24.87 -33.23 2.49
N LEU A 293 -24.65 -32.05 1.91
CA LEU A 293 -25.20 -31.70 0.61
C LEU A 293 -24.68 -32.63 -0.51
N ASP A 294 -23.39 -32.97 -0.47
CA ASP A 294 -22.77 -33.84 -1.47
C ASP A 294 -23.22 -35.30 -1.33
N ASP A 295 -23.46 -35.80 -0.11
CA ASP A 295 -24.09 -37.11 0.12
C ASP A 295 -25.53 -37.16 -0.45
N VAL A 296 -26.33 -36.12 -0.20
CA VAL A 296 -27.70 -36.03 -0.74
C VAL A 296 -27.68 -35.97 -2.28
N LYS A 297 -26.74 -35.24 -2.90
CA LYS A 297 -26.56 -35.24 -4.36
C LYS A 297 -26.18 -36.61 -4.90
N ALA A 298 -25.24 -37.32 -4.26
CA ALA A 298 -24.81 -38.64 -4.66
C ALA A 298 -25.97 -39.65 -4.64
N ARG A 299 -26.79 -39.63 -3.58
CA ARG A 299 -28.01 -40.46 -3.47
C ARG A 299 -29.03 -40.14 -4.58
N LYS A 300 -29.21 -38.86 -4.92
CA LYS A 300 -30.09 -38.45 -6.03
C LYS A 300 -29.59 -38.94 -7.39
N ILE A 301 -28.28 -38.88 -7.65
CA ILE A 301 -27.66 -39.41 -8.88
C ILE A 301 -27.91 -40.91 -8.98
N ALA A 302 -27.65 -41.67 -7.90
CA ALA A 302 -27.89 -43.11 -7.88
C ALA A 302 -29.36 -43.50 -8.15
N ILE A 303 -30.32 -42.74 -7.61
CA ILE A 303 -31.75 -42.95 -7.89
C ILE A 303 -32.07 -42.63 -9.36
N ASN A 304 -31.48 -41.58 -9.92
CA ASN A 304 -31.67 -41.19 -11.32
C ASN A 304 -31.07 -42.25 -12.28
N ASP A 305 -29.93 -42.82 -11.96
CA ASP A 305 -29.28 -43.87 -12.74
C ASP A 305 -30.13 -45.15 -12.75
N LYS A 306 -30.69 -45.55 -11.59
CA LYS A 306 -31.65 -46.66 -11.51
C LYS A 306 -32.89 -46.39 -12.37
N ARG A 307 -33.39 -45.15 -12.39
CA ARG A 307 -34.53 -44.74 -13.21
C ARG A 307 -34.21 -44.81 -14.71
N ASN A 308 -33.05 -44.34 -15.12
CA ASN A 308 -32.57 -44.40 -16.50
C ASN A 308 -32.35 -45.84 -16.96
N MET A 309 -31.83 -46.70 -16.08
CA MET A 309 -31.66 -48.13 -16.36
C MET A 309 -33.00 -48.84 -16.54
N LYS A 310 -33.99 -48.55 -15.68
CA LYS A 310 -35.36 -49.06 -15.83
C LYS A 310 -35.97 -48.64 -17.17
N ALA A 311 -35.89 -47.36 -17.53
CA ALA A 311 -36.40 -46.86 -18.81
C ALA A 311 -35.71 -47.50 -20.02
N LYS A 312 -34.39 -47.76 -19.95
CA LYS A 312 -33.64 -48.49 -20.99
C LYS A 312 -34.11 -49.93 -21.14
N LEU A 313 -34.37 -50.63 -20.03
CA LEU A 313 -34.85 -52.00 -20.04
C LEU A 313 -36.29 -52.09 -20.57
N GLU A 314 -37.17 -51.19 -20.17
CA GLU A 314 -38.54 -51.08 -20.70
C GLU A 314 -38.52 -50.86 -22.23
N ARG A 315 -37.65 -49.98 -22.73
CA ARG A 315 -37.48 -49.74 -24.16
C ARG A 315 -36.98 -50.98 -24.92
N LYS A 316 -36.03 -51.73 -24.35
CA LYS A 316 -35.54 -52.99 -24.92
C LYS A 316 -36.62 -54.08 -24.94
N ILE A 317 -37.47 -54.14 -23.92
CA ILE A 317 -38.60 -55.07 -23.86
C ILE A 317 -39.62 -54.73 -24.94
N GLU A 318 -39.92 -53.44 -25.12
CA GLU A 318 -40.83 -52.95 -26.16
C GLU A 318 -40.30 -53.24 -27.57
N GLU A 319 -39.01 -52.99 -27.81
CA GLU A 319 -38.33 -53.33 -29.07
C GLU A 319 -38.40 -54.84 -29.36
N LYS A 320 -38.07 -55.70 -28.38
CA LYS A 320 -38.14 -57.17 -28.53
C LYS A 320 -39.56 -57.68 -28.77
N LYS A 321 -40.58 -57.11 -28.10
CA LYS A 321 -42.00 -57.41 -28.35
C LYS A 321 -42.41 -57.01 -29.76
N HIS A 322 -41.96 -55.84 -30.23
CA HIS A 322 -42.24 -55.37 -31.58
C HIS A 322 -41.58 -56.26 -32.64
N THR A 323 -40.33 -56.70 -32.42
CA THR A 323 -39.64 -57.64 -33.32
C THR A 323 -40.35 -59.00 -33.38
N LEU A 324 -40.84 -59.53 -32.25
CA LEU A 324 -41.58 -60.79 -32.18
C LEU A 324 -42.90 -60.73 -32.97
N THR A 325 -43.56 -59.57 -32.93
CA THR A 325 -44.80 -59.31 -33.68
C THR A 325 -44.55 -59.20 -35.19
N ILE A 326 -43.37 -58.70 -35.58
CA ILE A 326 -42.94 -58.60 -36.99
C ILE A 326 -42.58 -59.99 -37.56
N TYR A 327 -41.91 -60.84 -36.77
CA TYR A 327 -41.56 -62.21 -37.19
C TYR A 327 -42.77 -63.15 -37.34
N GLN A 328 -43.86 -62.92 -36.61
CA GLN A 328 -45.09 -63.71 -36.73
C GLN A 328 -45.94 -63.42 -37.97
N LYS A 329 -45.60 -62.40 -38.78
CA LYS A 329 -46.51 -61.87 -39.80
C LYS A 329 -46.02 -61.78 -41.25
N LYS A 330 -44.83 -62.30 -41.61
CA LYS A 330 -44.38 -62.20 -43.02
C LYS A 330 -43.71 -63.46 -43.55
N GLN A 331 -44.41 -64.09 -44.51
CA GLN A 331 -43.84 -64.84 -45.62
C GLN A 331 -43.69 -63.85 -46.77
N ILE A 332 -42.48 -63.35 -47.03
CA ILE A 332 -42.15 -62.57 -48.23
C ILE A 332 -40.74 -62.98 -48.66
N ASP A 333 -40.57 -63.13 -49.97
CA ASP A 333 -39.38 -63.59 -50.69
C ASP A 333 -38.15 -62.68 -50.45
N ILE A 334 -37.05 -63.28 -49.96
CA ILE A 334 -35.95 -62.59 -49.25
C ILE A 334 -34.88 -62.06 -50.22
N GLU A 335 -34.62 -62.73 -51.34
CA GLU A 335 -33.40 -62.47 -52.14
C GLU A 335 -33.46 -61.21 -53.02
N LYS A 336 -34.65 -60.76 -53.44
CA LYS A 336 -34.80 -59.56 -54.29
C LYS A 336 -34.82 -58.27 -53.48
N GLU A 337 -35.43 -58.28 -52.30
CA GLU A 337 -35.52 -57.13 -51.40
C GLU A 337 -34.17 -56.86 -50.72
N GLU A 338 -33.39 -57.91 -50.42
CA GLU A 338 -32.08 -57.82 -49.76
C GLU A 338 -31.03 -57.13 -50.65
N LYS A 339 -31.00 -57.41 -51.96
CA LYS A 339 -30.10 -56.72 -52.91
C LYS A 339 -30.43 -55.23 -53.07
N LEU A 340 -31.73 -54.90 -53.18
CA LEU A 340 -32.20 -53.51 -53.28
C LEU A 340 -32.02 -52.73 -51.97
N ALA A 341 -32.13 -53.40 -50.82
CA ALA A 341 -31.84 -52.81 -49.52
C ALA A 341 -30.33 -52.58 -49.35
N HIS A 342 -29.48 -53.53 -49.76
CA HIS A 342 -28.03 -53.43 -49.63
C HIS A 342 -27.44 -52.33 -50.53
N GLU A 343 -27.92 -52.15 -51.77
CA GLU A 343 -27.50 -51.04 -52.63
C GLU A 343 -27.92 -49.67 -52.08
N LYS A 344 -29.11 -49.57 -51.48
CA LYS A 344 -29.57 -48.34 -50.82
C LYS A 344 -28.80 -48.07 -49.54
N GLU A 345 -28.49 -49.10 -48.74
CA GLU A 345 -27.67 -48.98 -47.53
C GLU A 345 -26.24 -48.53 -47.86
N MET A 346 -25.63 -49.09 -48.90
CA MET A 346 -24.29 -48.70 -49.35
C MET A 346 -24.24 -47.22 -49.75
N LYS A 347 -25.20 -46.74 -50.56
CA LYS A 347 -25.29 -45.30 -50.90
C LYS A 347 -25.52 -44.41 -49.68
N ILE A 348 -26.37 -44.83 -48.74
CA ILE A 348 -26.60 -44.10 -47.48
C ILE A 348 -25.33 -44.07 -46.62
N HIS A 349 -24.57 -45.17 -46.58
CA HIS A 349 -23.30 -45.26 -45.87
C HIS A 349 -22.23 -44.37 -46.50
N GLU A 350 -22.15 -44.34 -47.82
CA GLU A 350 -21.22 -43.49 -48.57
C GLU A 350 -21.51 -42.00 -48.35
N ASP A 351 -22.78 -41.60 -48.44
CA ASP A 351 -23.24 -40.23 -48.13
C ASP A 351 -22.96 -39.84 -46.67
N LYS A 352 -23.17 -40.77 -45.72
CA LYS A 352 -22.86 -40.54 -44.30
C LYS A 352 -21.37 -40.42 -44.06
N MET A 353 -20.55 -41.27 -44.69
CA MET A 353 -19.08 -41.21 -44.58
C MET A 353 -18.54 -39.93 -45.20
N HIS A 354 -19.09 -39.48 -46.32
CA HIS A 354 -18.72 -38.21 -46.94
C HIS A 354 -19.08 -37.02 -46.04
N LYS A 355 -20.31 -36.99 -45.48
CA LYS A 355 -20.71 -35.95 -44.51
C LYS A 355 -19.84 -35.95 -43.26
N LEU A 356 -19.52 -37.13 -42.73
CA LEU A 356 -18.66 -37.25 -41.55
C LEU A 356 -17.23 -36.77 -41.86
N SER A 357 -16.69 -37.09 -43.04
CA SER A 357 -15.38 -36.61 -43.50
C SER A 357 -15.31 -35.08 -43.59
N VAL A 358 -16.36 -34.44 -44.12
CA VAL A 358 -16.46 -32.97 -44.16
C VAL A 358 -16.51 -32.39 -42.75
N GLN A 359 -17.31 -32.97 -41.84
CA GLN A 359 -17.39 -32.52 -40.45
C GLN A 359 -16.08 -32.68 -39.69
N VAL A 360 -15.34 -33.78 -39.92
CA VAL A 360 -14.03 -34.01 -39.32
C VAL A 360 -13.03 -32.95 -39.81
N LYS A 361 -13.00 -32.64 -41.10
CA LYS A 361 -12.16 -31.54 -41.64
C LYS A 361 -12.51 -30.18 -41.07
N GLU A 362 -13.79 -29.88 -40.87
CA GLU A 362 -14.23 -28.64 -40.24
C GLU A 362 -13.79 -28.56 -38.76
N LEU A 363 -13.88 -29.67 -38.03
CA LEU A 363 -13.41 -29.79 -36.65
C LEU A 363 -11.88 -29.66 -36.55
N GLU A 364 -11.12 -30.26 -37.47
CA GLU A 364 -9.67 -30.13 -37.53
C GLU A 364 -9.25 -28.68 -37.78
N ASN A 365 -9.87 -28.02 -38.76
CA ASN A 365 -9.64 -26.60 -39.04
C ASN A 365 -10.00 -25.71 -37.84
N PHE A 366 -11.10 -26.02 -37.14
CA PHE A 366 -11.48 -25.33 -35.92
C PHE A 366 -10.43 -25.51 -34.81
N ASN A 367 -10.00 -26.73 -34.55
CA ASN A 367 -8.99 -27.05 -33.53
C ASN A 367 -7.65 -26.39 -33.85
N GLN A 368 -7.23 -26.36 -35.12
CA GLN A 368 -6.01 -25.70 -35.54
C GLN A 368 -6.08 -24.18 -35.29
N LYS A 369 -7.16 -23.52 -35.71
CA LYS A 369 -7.35 -22.08 -35.48
C LYS A 369 -7.44 -21.74 -33.99
N SER A 370 -8.17 -22.55 -33.21
CA SER A 370 -8.28 -22.38 -31.76
C SER A 370 -6.92 -22.51 -31.07
N SER A 371 -6.10 -23.47 -31.51
CA SER A 371 -4.75 -23.66 -31.00
C SER A 371 -3.85 -22.46 -31.33
N THR A 372 -3.90 -21.95 -32.55
CA THR A 372 -3.16 -20.73 -32.94
C THR A 372 -3.58 -19.52 -32.09
N MET A 373 -4.88 -19.34 -31.85
CA MET A 373 -5.38 -18.23 -31.04
C MET A 373 -4.94 -18.33 -29.57
N MET A 374 -4.91 -19.55 -29.03
CA MET A 374 -4.41 -19.80 -27.67
C MET A 374 -2.91 -19.51 -27.54
N ILE A 375 -2.12 -19.87 -28.56
CA ILE A 375 -0.69 -19.55 -28.61
C ILE A 375 -0.45 -18.04 -28.66
N GLU A 376 -1.18 -17.31 -29.53
CA GLU A 376 -1.04 -15.86 -29.63
C GLU A 376 -1.51 -15.14 -28.36
N SER A 377 -2.61 -15.58 -27.74
CA SER A 377 -3.05 -15.07 -26.44
C SER A 377 -1.98 -15.29 -25.35
N GLY A 378 -1.36 -16.48 -25.33
CA GLY A 378 -0.22 -16.77 -24.45
C GLY A 378 0.99 -15.88 -24.71
N ARG A 379 1.31 -15.57 -25.98
CA ARG A 379 2.40 -14.66 -26.35
C ARG A 379 2.16 -13.24 -25.85
N VAL A 380 0.95 -12.71 -26.02
CA VAL A 380 0.55 -11.38 -25.52
C VAL A 380 0.67 -11.32 -23.99
N ALA A 381 0.17 -12.34 -23.29
CA ALA A 381 0.25 -12.42 -21.84
C ALA A 381 1.69 -12.51 -21.33
N LEU A 382 2.54 -13.31 -22.00
CA LEU A 382 3.95 -13.43 -21.67
C LEU A 382 4.71 -12.12 -21.91
N ALA A 383 4.45 -11.43 -23.03
CA ALA A 383 5.05 -10.12 -23.32
C ALA A 383 4.69 -9.09 -22.24
N ARG A 384 3.41 -9.04 -21.82
CA ARG A 384 2.97 -8.19 -20.69
C ARG A 384 3.69 -8.54 -19.40
N GLN A 385 3.82 -9.82 -19.07
CA GLN A 385 4.52 -10.26 -17.86
C GLN A 385 6.01 -9.89 -17.90
N GLN A 386 6.67 -10.05 -19.04
CA GLN A 386 8.07 -9.65 -19.24
C GLN A 386 8.23 -8.15 -19.06
N HIS A 387 7.31 -7.35 -19.60
CA HIS A 387 7.32 -5.90 -19.44
C HIS A 387 7.20 -5.48 -17.97
N LEU A 388 6.23 -6.05 -17.22
CA LEU A 388 6.04 -5.77 -15.79
C LEU A 388 7.28 -6.15 -14.96
N LYS A 389 7.90 -7.30 -15.26
CA LYS A 389 9.15 -7.70 -14.60
C LYS A 389 10.31 -6.75 -14.92
N ALA A 390 10.38 -6.22 -16.13
CA ALA A 390 11.40 -5.24 -16.51
C ALA A 390 11.21 -3.91 -15.76
N ILE A 391 9.96 -3.44 -15.63
CA ILE A 391 9.62 -2.24 -14.83
C ILE A 391 10.00 -2.43 -13.36
N GLY A 392 9.59 -3.53 -12.74
CA GLY A 392 9.93 -3.78 -11.33
C GLY A 392 11.44 -3.82 -11.08
N LYS A 393 12.23 -4.37 -12.01
CA LYS A 393 13.71 -4.30 -11.93
C LYS A 393 14.23 -2.87 -12.06
N LEU A 394 13.67 -2.07 -12.96
CA LEU A 394 14.06 -0.66 -13.11
C LEU A 394 13.77 0.15 -11.85
N GLU A 395 12.64 -0.07 -11.20
CA GLU A 395 12.29 0.57 -9.93
C GLU A 395 13.31 0.21 -8.85
N THR A 396 13.63 -1.08 -8.68
CA THR A 396 14.65 -1.51 -7.70
C THR A 396 16.03 -0.92 -7.98
N TYR A 397 16.45 -0.83 -9.25
CA TYR A 397 17.72 -0.21 -9.60
C TYR A 397 17.73 1.30 -9.38
N ASN A 398 16.60 1.98 -9.62
CA ASN A 398 16.47 3.41 -9.35
C ASN A 398 16.52 3.72 -7.84
N GLU A 399 15.91 2.87 -7.01
CA GLU A 399 15.99 2.97 -5.55
C GLU A 399 17.43 2.74 -5.07
N GLU A 400 18.10 1.67 -5.55
CA GLU A 400 19.52 1.39 -5.23
C GLU A 400 20.43 2.55 -5.67
N LEU A 401 20.21 3.12 -6.87
CA LEU A 401 20.95 4.28 -7.37
C LEU A 401 20.75 5.51 -6.48
N THR A 402 19.53 5.75 -6.01
CA THR A 402 19.20 6.89 -5.14
C THR A 402 19.92 6.78 -3.80
N GLN A 403 19.89 5.59 -3.20
CA GLN A 403 20.61 5.29 -1.96
C GLN A 403 22.13 5.43 -2.14
N LEU A 404 22.69 4.90 -3.24
CA LEU A 404 24.13 5.06 -3.51
C LEU A 404 24.51 6.52 -3.73
N LYS A 405 23.69 7.32 -4.43
CA LYS A 405 23.95 8.76 -4.61
C LYS A 405 23.99 9.50 -3.28
N GLU A 406 23.09 9.17 -2.35
CA GLU A 406 23.12 9.72 -0.99
C GLU A 406 24.37 9.29 -0.21
N GLN A 407 24.77 8.02 -0.33
CA GLN A 407 26.02 7.52 0.26
C GLN A 407 27.24 8.24 -0.32
N THR A 408 27.30 8.50 -1.63
CA THR A 408 28.37 9.28 -2.27
C THR A 408 28.47 10.68 -1.69
N ILE A 409 27.34 11.37 -1.49
CA ILE A 409 27.34 12.72 -0.88
C ILE A 409 27.95 12.67 0.52
N ASN A 410 27.58 11.66 1.32
CA ASN A 410 28.10 11.50 2.67
C ASN A 410 29.58 11.12 2.70
N SER A 411 30.02 10.19 1.85
CA SER A 411 31.44 9.81 1.72
C SER A 411 32.29 10.96 1.18
N LYS A 412 31.77 11.76 0.24
CA LYS A 412 32.47 12.94 -0.28
C LYS A 412 32.68 14.01 0.80
N LYS A 413 31.65 14.27 1.63
CA LYS A 413 31.79 15.17 2.80
C LYS A 413 32.86 14.67 3.79
N ARG A 414 32.92 13.35 4.05
CA ARG A 414 33.96 12.76 4.92
C ARG A 414 35.35 12.89 4.32
N PHE A 415 35.47 12.66 3.02
CA PHE A 415 36.72 12.82 2.28
C PHE A 415 37.21 14.28 2.31
N GLU A 416 36.35 15.25 2.02
CA GLU A 416 36.66 16.69 2.09
C GLU A 416 37.04 17.12 3.52
N ALA A 417 36.36 16.60 4.53
CA ALA A 417 36.72 16.84 5.93
C ALA A 417 38.10 16.28 6.27
N SER A 418 38.41 15.06 5.82
CA SER A 418 39.73 14.44 6.01
C SER A 418 40.83 15.19 5.26
N GLU A 419 40.57 15.65 4.04
CA GLU A 419 41.50 16.45 3.25
C GLU A 419 41.78 17.80 3.93
N THR A 420 40.74 18.45 4.46
CA THR A 420 40.87 19.69 5.23
C THR A 420 41.72 19.49 6.49
N LEU A 421 41.54 18.37 7.19
CA LEU A 421 42.34 18.03 8.37
C LEU A 421 43.82 17.82 8.02
N ILE A 422 44.11 17.09 6.93
CA ILE A 422 45.48 16.92 6.42
C ILE A 422 46.07 18.28 6.05
N ARG A 423 45.32 19.13 5.35
CA ARG A 423 45.76 20.47 4.93
C ARG A 423 46.07 21.36 6.12
N LEU A 424 45.23 21.37 7.15
CA LEU A 424 45.44 22.12 8.40
C LEU A 424 46.65 21.58 9.17
N ALA A 425 46.86 20.26 9.19
CA ALA A 425 48.04 19.66 9.80
C ALA A 425 49.33 20.07 9.08
N VAL A 426 49.36 20.00 7.74
CA VAL A 426 50.47 20.47 6.92
C VAL A 426 50.73 21.97 7.11
N GLN A 427 49.68 22.79 7.17
CA GLN A 427 49.81 24.23 7.37
C GLN A 427 50.33 24.58 8.78
N LYS A 428 49.95 23.82 9.81
CA LYS A 428 50.54 23.94 11.15
C LYS A 428 52.02 23.56 11.16
N ILE A 429 52.40 22.51 10.44
CA ILE A 429 53.80 22.10 10.27
C ILE A 429 54.60 23.21 9.57
N ILE A 430 54.10 23.76 8.45
CA ILE A 430 54.75 24.87 7.74
C ILE A 430 54.90 26.10 8.63
N LYS A 431 53.84 26.52 9.34
CA LYS A 431 53.90 27.66 10.28
C LYS A 431 54.86 27.44 11.46
N SER A 432 55.07 26.20 11.87
CA SER A 432 56.06 25.85 12.90
C SER A 432 57.50 25.84 12.37
N LEU A 433 57.68 25.52 11.08
CA LEU A 433 58.97 25.56 10.37
C LEU A 433 59.35 27.00 9.95
N ASP A 434 58.36 27.88 9.76
CA ASP A 434 58.50 29.29 9.35
C ASP A 434 59.15 30.20 10.41
N LYS A 435 59.51 29.70 11.59
CA LYS A 435 60.36 30.46 12.52
C LYS A 435 61.82 30.57 12.07
N ASN A 436 62.26 29.89 11.00
CA ASN A 436 63.67 29.93 10.61
C ASN A 436 64.03 30.06 9.12
N ILE A 437 63.12 30.04 8.13
CA ILE A 437 63.56 30.15 6.72
C ILE A 437 62.55 30.93 5.87
N SER A 438 62.88 32.18 5.58
CA SER A 438 62.29 32.92 4.47
C SER A 438 62.65 32.28 3.12
N SER A 439 61.67 32.34 2.22
CA SER A 439 61.74 32.33 0.76
C SER A 439 61.58 31.00 -0.01
N ASN A 440 60.54 31.03 -0.84
CA ASN A 440 60.35 30.40 -2.15
C ASN A 440 60.15 28.87 -2.21
N GLY A 441 58.87 28.50 -2.27
CA GLY A 441 58.26 27.89 -3.46
C GLY A 441 59.03 26.78 -4.18
N THR A 442 58.51 25.55 -4.05
CA THR A 442 58.72 24.40 -4.93
C THR A 442 60.06 23.66 -4.75
N LEU A 443 60.09 22.63 -3.90
CA LEU A 443 61.22 21.71 -3.79
C LEU A 443 61.12 20.57 -4.82
N LEU A 444 62.00 20.61 -5.81
CA LEU A 444 62.46 19.46 -6.58
C LEU A 444 63.57 18.71 -5.79
N PRO A 445 63.70 17.37 -5.92
CA PRO A 445 64.53 16.52 -5.05
C PRO A 445 66.03 16.84 -4.98
N ASN A 446 66.61 17.53 -5.97
CA ASN A 446 68.06 17.69 -6.08
C ASN A 446 68.69 18.82 -5.24
N LYS A 447 67.91 19.78 -4.71
CA LYS A 447 68.43 20.79 -3.77
C LYS A 447 68.59 20.24 -2.35
N LEU A 448 67.74 19.30 -1.95
CA LEU A 448 67.73 18.70 -0.61
C LEU A 448 69.02 17.91 -0.32
N ILE A 449 69.56 17.21 -1.33
CA ILE A 449 70.78 16.40 -1.17
C ILE A 449 72.02 17.28 -0.93
N LYS A 450 72.15 18.42 -1.61
CA LYS A 450 73.26 19.37 -1.41
C LYS A 450 73.19 20.10 -0.07
N GLU A 451 71.97 20.42 0.40
CA GLU A 451 71.77 21.02 1.74
C GLU A 451 71.99 20.03 2.88
N LEU A 452 71.64 18.75 2.69
CA LEU A 452 71.94 17.70 3.67
C LEU A 452 73.44 17.44 3.76
N GLN A 453 74.17 17.38 2.64
CA GLN A 453 75.62 17.19 2.63
C GLN A 453 76.38 18.33 3.34
N THR A 454 75.94 19.58 3.19
CA THR A 454 76.55 20.73 3.89
C THR A 454 76.22 20.78 5.38
N LYS A 455 75.06 20.26 5.80
CA LYS A 455 74.71 20.09 7.22
C LYS A 455 75.46 18.93 7.86
N PHE A 456 75.62 17.80 7.16
CA PHE A 456 76.42 16.67 7.64
C PHE A 456 77.91 17.02 7.82
N ALA A 457 78.44 17.94 7.02
CA ALA A 457 79.83 18.42 7.14
C ALA A 457 80.08 19.30 8.39
N LYS A 458 79.03 19.82 9.04
CA LYS A 458 79.12 20.64 10.26
C LYS A 458 78.95 19.85 11.57
N LEU A 459 78.75 18.53 11.50
CA LEU A 459 78.57 17.67 12.67
C LEU A 459 79.88 17.50 13.46
N PRO A 460 79.83 17.55 14.80
CA PRO A 460 81.00 17.31 15.65
C PRO A 460 81.47 15.85 15.55
N LYS A 461 82.78 15.62 15.56
CA LYS A 461 83.40 14.28 15.44
C LYS A 461 83.42 13.49 16.76
N ASN A 462 82.81 14.02 17.82
CA ASN A 462 82.84 13.45 19.17
C ASN A 462 81.52 12.73 19.46
N LEU A 463 81.60 11.52 20.01
CA LEU A 463 80.47 10.58 20.09
C LEU A 463 79.36 11.09 21.03
N ALA A 464 79.76 11.72 22.15
CA ALA A 464 78.83 12.30 23.13
C ALA A 464 78.04 13.51 22.61
N ASP A 465 78.67 14.37 21.79
CA ASP A 465 78.00 15.53 21.20
C ASP A 465 77.05 15.12 20.06
N LEU A 466 77.40 14.05 19.33
CA LEU A 466 76.55 13.46 18.31
C LEU A 466 75.30 12.81 18.94
N GLU A 467 75.45 12.11 20.05
CA GLU A 467 74.32 11.56 20.81
C GLU A 467 73.40 12.65 21.37
N SER A 468 73.98 13.77 21.84
CA SER A 468 73.21 14.94 22.29
C SER A 468 72.43 15.59 21.14
N GLU A 469 73.02 15.74 19.95
CA GLU A 469 72.29 16.21 18.77
C GLU A 469 71.22 15.22 18.30
N ILE A 470 71.49 13.91 18.31
CA ILE A 470 70.49 12.87 18.00
C ILE A 470 69.34 12.95 19.00
N MET A 471 69.64 13.15 20.28
CA MET A 471 68.62 13.30 21.33
C MET A 471 67.81 14.58 21.14
N ASN A 472 68.43 15.68 20.71
CA ASN A 472 67.75 16.93 20.36
C ASN A 472 66.88 16.78 19.11
N PHE A 473 67.36 16.13 18.04
CA PHE A 473 66.58 15.87 16.84
C PHE A 473 65.43 14.89 17.10
N ASN A 474 65.65 13.87 17.92
CA ASN A 474 64.60 12.95 18.38
C ASN A 474 63.58 13.68 19.26
N ALA A 475 64.01 14.60 20.14
CA ALA A 475 63.11 15.44 20.92
C ALA A 475 62.32 16.43 20.04
N GLN A 476 62.93 16.97 18.98
CA GLN A 476 62.25 17.81 17.99
C GLN A 476 61.25 17.01 17.15
N LEU A 477 61.59 15.79 16.71
CA LEU A 477 60.69 14.85 16.03
C LEU A 477 59.54 14.40 16.95
N SER A 478 59.80 14.25 18.25
CA SER A 478 58.78 13.93 19.26
C SER A 478 57.85 15.11 19.53
N CYS A 479 58.35 16.35 19.41
CA CYS A 479 57.58 17.59 19.58
C CYS A 479 56.82 18.01 18.31
N GLN A 480 57.29 17.64 17.11
CA GLN A 480 56.55 17.83 15.87
C GLN A 480 55.46 16.78 15.77
N GLY A 481 54.26 17.15 16.23
CA GLY A 481 53.07 16.30 16.23
C GLY A 481 52.92 15.54 14.93
N THR A 482 53.21 14.24 15.00
CA THR A 482 53.08 13.30 13.89
C THR A 482 51.66 13.42 13.37
N ILE A 483 51.48 13.66 12.07
CA ILE A 483 50.20 13.39 11.42
C ILE A 483 49.92 11.93 11.77
N LYS A 484 48.93 11.66 12.62
CA LYS A 484 48.62 10.29 13.03
C LYS A 484 48.42 9.48 11.75
N ASP A 485 49.17 8.40 11.56
CA ASP A 485 49.05 7.51 10.40
C ASP A 485 47.60 7.08 10.12
N ASP A 486 46.77 7.09 11.17
CA ASP A 486 45.34 6.85 11.13
C ASP A 486 44.59 7.82 10.20
N VAL A 487 44.98 9.10 10.12
CA VAL A 487 44.32 10.10 9.26
C VAL A 487 44.66 9.86 7.79
N ILE A 488 45.89 9.43 7.49
CA ILE A 488 46.31 9.09 6.13
C ILE A 488 45.63 7.79 5.68
N ARG A 489 45.56 6.79 6.58
CA ARG A 489 44.84 5.53 6.34
C ARG A 489 43.35 5.76 6.12
N LEU A 490 42.71 6.59 6.94
CA LEU A 490 41.30 6.98 6.78
C LEU A 490 41.07 7.69 5.44
N HIS A 491 41.95 8.62 5.04
CA HIS A 491 41.85 9.29 3.74
C HIS A 491 41.97 8.31 2.56
N GLN A 492 42.92 7.36 2.62
CA GLN A 492 43.08 6.33 1.59
C GLN A 492 41.89 5.37 1.53
N GLN A 493 41.33 4.99 2.68
CA GLN A 493 40.12 4.17 2.78
C GLN A 493 38.90 4.91 2.21
N GLU A 494 38.68 6.18 2.56
CA GLU A 494 37.56 6.96 2.01
C GLU A 494 37.73 7.21 0.51
N LYS A 495 38.96 7.39 0.00
CA LYS A 495 39.23 7.50 -1.44
C LYS A 495 38.89 6.22 -2.19
N THR A 496 39.28 5.06 -1.67
CA THR A 496 38.99 3.76 -2.28
C THR A 496 37.51 3.43 -2.22
N ASN A 497 36.84 3.75 -1.11
CA ASN A 497 35.38 3.64 -0.98
C ASN A 497 34.65 4.51 -2.01
N LEU A 498 35.07 5.77 -2.21
CA LEU A 498 34.48 6.65 -3.23
C LEU A 498 34.59 6.06 -4.63
N ILE A 499 35.77 5.56 -5.01
CA ILE A 499 35.99 4.93 -6.33
C ILE A 499 35.09 3.70 -6.50
N GLN A 500 34.92 2.88 -5.46
CA GLN A 500 34.05 1.70 -5.51
C GLN A 500 32.58 2.09 -5.66
N ILE A 501 32.11 3.09 -4.92
CA ILE A 501 30.73 3.60 -5.02
C ILE A 501 30.49 4.23 -6.39
N GLU A 502 31.44 4.99 -6.94
CA GLU A 502 31.35 5.58 -8.29
C GLU A 502 31.27 4.52 -9.38
N ASN A 503 32.10 3.47 -9.31
CA ASN A 503 32.02 2.34 -10.24
C ASN A 503 30.67 1.64 -10.15
N ARG A 504 30.15 1.44 -8.93
CA ARG A 504 28.85 0.82 -8.70
C ARG A 504 27.69 1.68 -9.23
N ILE A 505 27.78 3.00 -9.12
CA ILE A 505 26.84 3.95 -9.73
C ILE A 505 26.87 3.79 -11.26
N ASN A 506 28.04 3.81 -11.89
CA ASN A 506 28.16 3.63 -13.34
C ASN A 506 27.56 2.31 -13.83
N ASP A 507 27.80 1.22 -13.09
CA ASP A 507 27.20 -0.09 -13.40
C ASP A 507 25.67 -0.08 -13.29
N LEU A 508 25.13 0.53 -12.24
CA LEU A 508 23.68 0.66 -12.05
C LEU A 508 23.06 1.56 -13.12
N GLU A 509 23.70 2.67 -13.49
CA GLU A 509 23.23 3.55 -14.57
C GLU A 509 23.20 2.82 -15.91
N ASN A 510 24.20 1.97 -16.20
CA ASN A 510 24.20 1.13 -17.39
C ASN A 510 23.08 0.07 -17.35
N LYS A 511 22.84 -0.55 -16.19
CA LYS A 511 21.73 -1.50 -16.01
C LYS A 511 20.36 -0.83 -16.15
N ILE A 512 20.20 0.40 -15.66
CA ILE A 512 18.98 1.20 -15.82
C ILE A 512 18.75 1.49 -17.31
N LYS A 513 19.79 1.97 -18.03
CA LYS A 513 19.70 2.21 -19.48
C LYS A 513 19.29 0.95 -20.24
N GLN A 514 19.94 -0.19 -19.96
CA GLN A 514 19.61 -1.46 -20.61
C GLN A 514 18.20 -1.96 -20.25
N GLY A 515 17.80 -1.85 -18.98
CA GLY A 515 16.46 -2.20 -18.53
C GLY A 515 15.40 -1.36 -19.22
N GLN A 516 15.67 -0.07 -19.45
CA GLN A 516 14.75 0.85 -20.10
C GLN A 516 14.57 0.53 -21.59
N ILE A 517 15.66 0.24 -22.30
CA ILE A 517 15.61 -0.27 -23.68
C ILE A 517 14.77 -1.57 -23.76
N THR A 518 14.97 -2.48 -22.79
CA THR A 518 14.22 -3.75 -22.75
C THR A 518 12.74 -3.51 -22.51
N ALA A 519 12.39 -2.62 -21.57
CA ALA A 519 11.02 -2.23 -21.29
C ALA A 519 10.36 -1.61 -22.51
N ASP A 520 11.02 -0.65 -23.17
CA ASP A 520 10.50 0.04 -24.37
C ASP A 520 10.31 -0.92 -25.55
N THR A 521 11.23 -1.87 -25.75
CA THR A 521 11.13 -2.90 -26.80
C THR A 521 9.93 -3.82 -26.54
N SER A 522 9.80 -4.31 -25.31
CA SER A 522 8.69 -5.19 -24.92
C SER A 522 7.33 -4.48 -25.07
N LYS A 523 7.25 -3.20 -24.67
CA LYS A 523 6.07 -2.37 -24.85
C LYS A 523 5.71 -2.18 -26.31
N THR A 524 6.68 -1.88 -27.17
CA THR A 524 6.46 -1.69 -28.61
C THR A 524 5.91 -2.96 -29.25
N ASN A 525 6.44 -4.13 -28.86
CA ASN A 525 5.94 -5.40 -29.34
C ASN A 525 4.48 -5.66 -28.91
N TRP A 526 4.16 -5.43 -27.63
CA TRP A 526 2.79 -5.53 -27.13
C TRP A 526 1.84 -4.58 -27.85
N LEU A 527 2.22 -3.30 -28.02
CA LEU A 527 1.40 -2.29 -28.67
C LEU A 527 1.11 -2.65 -30.13
N ASN A 528 2.10 -3.19 -30.85
CA ASN A 528 1.92 -3.64 -32.24
C ASN A 528 0.92 -4.80 -32.34
N GLN A 529 0.96 -5.76 -31.42
CA GLN A 529 0.01 -6.87 -31.39
C GLN A 529 -1.42 -6.40 -31.07
N VAL A 530 -1.56 -5.50 -30.09
CA VAL A 530 -2.86 -4.92 -29.74
C VAL A 530 -3.42 -4.08 -30.88
N ASN A 531 -2.61 -3.22 -31.50
CA ASN A 531 -3.03 -2.41 -32.65
C ASN A 531 -3.47 -3.29 -33.82
N LYS A 532 -2.78 -4.41 -34.09
CA LYS A 532 -3.20 -5.35 -35.13
C LYS A 532 -4.59 -5.93 -34.84
N MET A 533 -4.82 -6.38 -33.61
CA MET A 533 -6.13 -6.92 -33.20
C MET A 533 -7.23 -5.86 -33.29
N ILE A 534 -6.96 -4.62 -32.85
CA ILE A 534 -7.92 -3.52 -32.94
C ILE A 534 -8.21 -3.14 -34.39
N ASN A 535 -7.21 -3.16 -35.28
CA ASN A 535 -7.39 -2.90 -36.70
C ASN A 535 -8.27 -3.96 -37.36
N ASP A 536 -8.05 -5.25 -37.04
CA ASP A 536 -8.90 -6.35 -37.54
C ASP A 536 -10.38 -6.17 -37.10
N ILE A 537 -10.61 -5.71 -35.86
CA ILE A 537 -11.96 -5.36 -35.36
C ILE A 537 -12.51 -4.15 -36.11
N ASN A 538 -11.69 -3.11 -36.29
CA ASN A 538 -12.08 -1.86 -36.92
C ASN A 538 -12.50 -2.06 -38.37
N GLU A 539 -11.75 -2.82 -39.17
CA GLU A 539 -12.13 -3.15 -40.55
C GLU A 539 -13.52 -3.79 -40.61
N LYS A 540 -13.80 -4.77 -39.75
CA LYS A 540 -15.10 -5.44 -39.70
C LYS A 540 -16.20 -4.55 -39.16
N PHE A 541 -15.88 -3.71 -38.18
CA PHE A 541 -16.83 -2.75 -37.63
C PHE A 541 -17.24 -1.71 -38.67
N VAL A 542 -16.29 -1.18 -39.44
CA VAL A 542 -16.50 -0.26 -40.56
C VAL A 542 -17.38 -0.92 -41.63
N ASP A 543 -17.08 -2.16 -42.03
CA ASP A 543 -17.88 -2.92 -43.00
C ASP A 543 -19.35 -3.07 -42.54
N LEU A 544 -19.55 -3.43 -41.27
CA LEU A 544 -20.88 -3.62 -40.67
C LEU A 544 -21.64 -2.29 -40.55
N PHE A 545 -20.98 -1.20 -40.16
CA PHE A 545 -21.59 0.13 -40.07
C PHE A 545 -21.96 0.68 -41.45
N ASN A 546 -21.09 0.52 -42.45
CA ASN A 546 -21.36 0.94 -43.82
C ASN A 546 -22.58 0.22 -44.41
N THR A 547 -22.79 -1.05 -44.06
CA THR A 547 -23.98 -1.81 -44.47
C THR A 547 -25.28 -1.23 -43.90
N MET A 548 -25.21 -0.53 -42.76
CA MET A 548 -26.33 0.17 -42.14
C MET A 548 -26.59 1.57 -42.73
N GLY A 549 -25.69 2.06 -43.59
CA GLY A 549 -25.70 3.44 -44.08
C GLY A 549 -25.13 4.45 -43.08
N CYS A 550 -24.33 4.00 -42.11
CA CYS A 550 -23.70 4.82 -41.08
C CYS A 550 -22.17 4.65 -41.13
N LYS A 551 -21.42 5.54 -40.48
CA LYS A 551 -19.96 5.41 -40.35
C LYS A 551 -19.58 5.11 -38.90
N GLY A 552 -18.66 4.19 -38.71
CA GLY A 552 -18.15 3.81 -37.39
C GLY A 552 -16.66 3.54 -37.46
N GLN A 553 -15.94 3.82 -36.37
CA GLN A 553 -14.51 3.56 -36.23
C GLN A 553 -14.22 3.09 -34.81
N VAL A 554 -13.38 2.07 -34.68
CA VAL A 554 -12.84 1.59 -33.40
C VAL A 554 -11.36 1.92 -33.38
N CYS A 555 -10.91 2.63 -32.36
CA CYS A 555 -9.51 2.98 -32.17
C CYS A 555 -9.04 2.54 -30.78
N LEU A 556 -7.75 2.28 -30.67
CA LEU A 556 -7.10 2.14 -29.37
C LEU A 556 -6.98 3.53 -28.74
N ASP A 557 -7.48 3.68 -27.52
CA ASP A 557 -7.30 4.89 -26.72
C ASP A 557 -5.95 4.81 -26.01
N ILE A 558 -5.07 5.76 -26.35
CA ILE A 558 -3.73 5.83 -25.79
C ILE A 558 -3.74 6.94 -24.73
N PRO A 559 -3.51 6.62 -23.45
CA PRO A 559 -3.50 7.62 -22.37
C PRO A 559 -2.35 8.62 -22.52
N GLU A 560 -2.51 9.81 -21.94
CA GLU A 560 -1.49 10.87 -21.91
C GLU A 560 -0.14 10.40 -21.33
N SER A 561 -0.19 9.46 -20.37
CA SER A 561 0.97 8.70 -19.90
C SER A 561 0.97 7.31 -20.57
N PRO A 562 1.84 7.07 -21.56
CA PRO A 562 1.93 5.78 -22.25
C PRO A 562 2.45 4.63 -21.37
N LYS A 563 2.67 4.85 -20.08
CA LYS A 563 3.14 3.84 -19.11
C LYS A 563 1.98 3.25 -18.29
N ASP A 564 0.80 3.88 -18.34
CA ASP A 564 -0.36 3.49 -17.53
C ASP A 564 -1.20 2.44 -18.29
N PHE A 565 -0.72 1.19 -18.32
CA PHE A 565 -1.40 0.08 -19.03
C PHE A 565 -2.87 -0.13 -18.62
N GLU A 566 -3.23 0.24 -17.39
CA GLU A 566 -4.61 0.15 -16.89
C GLU A 566 -5.55 1.19 -17.52
N LYS A 567 -5.00 2.29 -18.04
CA LYS A 567 -5.76 3.37 -18.68
C LYS A 567 -5.89 3.18 -20.19
N TYR A 568 -5.26 2.16 -20.78
CA TYR A 568 -5.47 1.84 -22.20
C TYR A 568 -6.91 1.36 -22.39
N GLY A 569 -7.63 2.06 -23.26
CA GLY A 569 -9.03 1.81 -23.53
C GLY A 569 -9.28 1.47 -25.00
N VAL A 570 -10.49 1.04 -25.30
CA VAL A 570 -10.98 0.96 -26.67
C VAL A 570 -12.03 2.04 -26.84
N ASN A 571 -11.82 2.89 -27.83
CA ASN A 571 -12.69 4.03 -28.10
C ASN A 571 -13.49 3.77 -29.38
N ILE A 572 -14.81 3.85 -29.27
CA ILE A 572 -15.76 3.60 -30.36
C ILE A 572 -16.34 4.95 -30.79
N LYS A 573 -16.07 5.32 -32.04
CA LYS A 573 -16.55 6.55 -32.68
C LYS A 573 -17.61 6.20 -33.72
N VAL A 574 -18.74 6.89 -33.70
CA VAL A 574 -19.85 6.60 -34.61
C VAL A 574 -20.46 7.88 -35.16
N GLN A 575 -21.06 7.76 -36.35
CA GLN A 575 -21.77 8.79 -37.08
C GLN A 575 -23.02 8.16 -37.71
N PHE A 576 -24.20 8.64 -37.30
CA PHE A 576 -25.49 8.14 -37.78
C PHE A 576 -26.10 8.98 -38.90
N ARG A 577 -25.73 10.26 -39.01
CA ARG A 577 -26.26 11.21 -40.01
C ARG A 577 -25.16 11.73 -40.93
N ASP A 578 -25.47 11.85 -42.22
CA ASP A 578 -24.59 12.45 -43.20
C ASP A 578 -24.36 13.93 -42.88
N GLY A 579 -23.11 14.33 -42.67
CA GLY A 579 -22.69 15.70 -42.36
C GLY A 579 -22.24 15.96 -40.91
N GLU A 580 -22.51 15.05 -39.97
CA GLU A 580 -21.98 15.13 -38.60
C GLU A 580 -20.51 14.65 -38.50
N LYS A 581 -19.78 15.05 -37.46
CA LYS A 581 -18.44 14.51 -37.20
C LYS A 581 -18.54 13.17 -36.47
N LEU A 582 -17.52 12.33 -36.60
CA LEU A 582 -17.38 11.10 -35.81
C LEU A 582 -17.28 11.47 -34.32
N HIS A 583 -18.30 11.10 -33.54
CA HIS A 583 -18.34 11.36 -32.11
C HIS A 583 -18.08 10.09 -31.31
N GLU A 584 -17.36 10.25 -30.20
CA GLU A 584 -17.14 9.18 -29.22
C GLU A 584 -18.46 8.79 -28.57
N MET A 585 -18.64 7.50 -28.35
CA MET A 585 -19.83 6.98 -27.68
C MET A 585 -19.86 7.48 -26.23
N SER A 586 -20.70 8.49 -25.96
CA SER A 586 -20.87 9.05 -24.62
C SER A 586 -22.31 8.92 -24.13
N GLU A 587 -22.48 8.91 -22.81
CA GLU A 587 -23.77 8.71 -22.16
C GLU A 587 -24.80 9.81 -22.51
N PHE A 588 -24.33 10.99 -22.91
CA PHE A 588 -25.18 12.18 -23.07
C PHE A 588 -25.52 12.55 -24.52
N LEU A 589 -24.78 12.06 -25.53
CA LEU A 589 -24.94 12.53 -26.92
C LEU A 589 -25.85 11.66 -27.81
N GLN A 590 -26.05 10.38 -27.46
CA GLN A 590 -26.69 9.40 -28.35
C GLN A 590 -28.05 8.95 -27.82
N SER A 591 -28.99 8.66 -28.73
CA SER A 591 -30.26 8.04 -28.37
C SER A 591 -30.04 6.61 -27.83
N GLY A 592 -30.95 6.12 -26.97
CA GLY A 592 -30.88 4.75 -26.44
C GLY A 592 -30.86 3.67 -27.53
N GLY A 593 -31.55 3.92 -28.66
CA GLY A 593 -31.52 3.07 -29.84
C GLY A 593 -30.14 3.04 -30.49
N GLU A 594 -29.56 4.20 -30.82
CA GLU A 594 -28.24 4.30 -31.46
C GLU A 594 -27.10 3.67 -30.64
N LYS A 595 -27.16 3.78 -29.31
CA LYS A 595 -26.23 3.09 -28.40
C LYS A 595 -26.35 1.57 -28.56
N SER A 596 -27.58 1.05 -28.53
CA SER A 596 -27.86 -0.38 -28.68
C SER A 596 -27.39 -0.91 -30.04
N VAL A 597 -27.62 -0.15 -31.12
CA VAL A 597 -27.11 -0.48 -32.46
C VAL A 597 -25.59 -0.54 -32.48
N SER A 598 -24.91 0.47 -31.93
CA SER A 598 -23.45 0.54 -31.94
C SER A 598 -22.80 -0.59 -31.15
N VAL A 599 -23.32 -0.87 -29.95
CA VAL A 599 -22.85 -1.97 -29.09
C VAL A 599 -23.08 -3.31 -29.78
N MET A 600 -24.22 -3.51 -30.43
CA MET A 600 -24.49 -4.76 -31.13
C MET A 600 -23.58 -4.98 -32.34
N LEU A 601 -23.36 -3.95 -33.15
CA LEU A 601 -22.45 -4.04 -34.30
C LEU A 601 -21.01 -4.29 -33.85
N TYR A 602 -20.60 -3.69 -32.73
CA TYR A 602 -19.30 -3.97 -32.10
C TYR A 602 -19.20 -5.42 -31.62
N MET A 603 -20.25 -5.94 -30.97
CA MET A 603 -20.32 -7.35 -30.57
C MET A 603 -20.26 -8.30 -31.77
N ILE A 604 -20.93 -8.00 -32.88
CA ILE A 604 -20.84 -8.80 -34.12
C ILE A 604 -19.42 -8.73 -34.71
N ALA A 605 -18.77 -7.56 -34.70
CA ALA A 605 -17.39 -7.42 -35.13
C ALA A 605 -16.43 -8.26 -34.27
N LEU A 606 -16.59 -8.26 -32.94
CA LEU A 606 -15.84 -9.12 -32.02
C LEU A 606 -16.11 -10.61 -32.22
N GLN A 607 -17.36 -10.97 -32.53
CA GLN A 607 -17.76 -12.35 -32.79
C GLN A 607 -17.08 -12.96 -34.03
N ASN A 608 -16.58 -12.14 -34.95
CA ASN A 608 -15.78 -12.63 -36.06
C ASN A 608 -14.39 -13.12 -35.66
N MET A 609 -13.84 -12.58 -34.57
CA MET A 609 -12.52 -12.93 -34.06
C MET A 609 -12.58 -14.06 -33.02
N THR A 610 -13.76 -14.29 -32.43
CA THR A 610 -13.96 -15.31 -31.40
C THR A 610 -14.75 -16.47 -31.97
N ILE A 611 -14.29 -17.70 -31.73
CA ILE A 611 -15.02 -18.89 -32.18
C ILE A 611 -15.74 -19.50 -30.97
N CYS A 612 -17.03 -19.21 -30.85
CA CYS A 612 -17.90 -19.79 -29.81
C CYS A 612 -18.85 -20.82 -30.44
N PRO A 613 -19.00 -22.03 -29.88
CA PRO A 613 -19.83 -23.08 -30.48
C PRO A 613 -21.33 -22.73 -30.49
N PHE A 614 -21.81 -22.04 -29.45
CA PHE A 614 -23.16 -21.51 -29.36
C PHE A 614 -23.13 -20.05 -28.91
N ARG A 615 -24.12 -19.28 -29.36
CA ARG A 615 -24.37 -17.90 -28.93
C ARG A 615 -25.85 -17.75 -28.61
N CYS A 616 -26.15 -17.19 -27.46
CA CYS A 616 -27.52 -16.90 -27.03
C CYS A 616 -27.70 -15.39 -26.98
N VAL A 617 -28.75 -14.90 -27.60
CA VAL A 617 -29.11 -13.49 -27.68
C VAL A 617 -30.56 -13.38 -27.21
N ASP A 618 -30.80 -12.63 -26.14
CA ASP A 618 -32.13 -12.46 -25.55
C ASP A 618 -32.54 -10.99 -25.57
N GLU A 619 -33.80 -10.73 -25.90
CA GLU A 619 -34.45 -9.41 -25.91
C GLU A 619 -33.70 -8.27 -26.62
N ILE A 620 -32.80 -8.60 -27.55
CA ILE A 620 -31.90 -7.62 -28.19
C ILE A 620 -32.62 -6.55 -29.00
N ASN A 621 -33.88 -6.78 -29.32
CA ASN A 621 -34.69 -5.90 -30.15
C ASN A 621 -35.53 -4.89 -29.36
N GLN A 622 -35.44 -4.87 -28.02
CA GLN A 622 -36.12 -3.88 -27.18
C GLN A 622 -35.37 -2.53 -27.18
N GLY A 623 -36.11 -1.42 -27.26
CA GLY A 623 -35.54 -0.07 -27.18
C GLY A 623 -34.95 0.48 -28.48
N MET A 624 -35.14 -0.21 -29.62
CA MET A 624 -34.72 0.25 -30.95
C MET A 624 -35.93 0.61 -31.82
N ASP A 625 -35.74 1.53 -32.78
CA ASP A 625 -36.76 1.87 -33.76
C ASP A 625 -36.93 0.73 -34.80
N PRO A 626 -38.12 0.61 -35.43
CA PRO A 626 -38.42 -0.50 -36.34
C PRO A 626 -37.45 -0.64 -37.53
N THR A 627 -36.84 0.47 -37.97
CA THR A 627 -35.90 0.48 -39.10
C THR A 627 -34.57 -0.15 -38.71
N ASN A 628 -33.97 0.28 -37.58
CA ASN A 628 -32.72 -0.28 -37.10
C ASN A 628 -32.88 -1.70 -36.56
N GLU A 629 -34.01 -2.00 -35.90
CA GLU A 629 -34.36 -3.36 -35.45
C GLU A 629 -34.30 -4.35 -36.61
N ARG A 630 -34.93 -3.99 -37.74
CA ARG A 630 -34.95 -4.81 -38.93
C ARG A 630 -33.56 -5.03 -39.51
N ARG A 631 -32.76 -3.97 -39.65
CA ARG A 631 -31.44 -4.06 -40.25
C ARG A 631 -30.46 -4.89 -39.40
N ILE A 632 -30.50 -4.73 -38.07
CA ILE A 632 -29.70 -5.56 -37.16
C ILE A 632 -30.08 -7.02 -37.27
N PHE A 633 -31.37 -7.31 -37.32
CA PHE A 633 -31.84 -8.68 -37.45
C PHE A 633 -31.41 -9.29 -38.80
N GLU A 634 -31.50 -8.55 -39.89
CA GLU A 634 -31.01 -8.98 -41.22
C GLU A 634 -29.49 -9.23 -41.21
N LEU A 635 -28.71 -8.35 -40.58
CA LEU A 635 -27.26 -8.53 -40.40
C LEU A 635 -26.94 -9.78 -39.57
N LEU A 636 -27.65 -10.00 -38.46
CA LEU A 636 -27.44 -11.15 -37.58
C LEU A 636 -27.76 -12.46 -38.31
N VAL A 637 -28.89 -12.51 -39.03
CA VAL A 637 -29.31 -13.65 -39.85
C VAL A 637 -28.30 -13.95 -40.97
N ARG A 638 -27.80 -12.92 -41.65
CA ARG A 638 -26.78 -13.07 -42.68
C ARG A 638 -25.49 -13.60 -42.08
N HIS A 639 -25.05 -13.03 -40.97
CA HIS A 639 -23.83 -13.40 -40.28
C HIS A 639 -23.86 -14.84 -39.76
N SER A 640 -25.00 -15.26 -39.19
CA SER A 640 -25.19 -16.64 -38.72
C SER A 640 -25.34 -17.64 -39.87
N SER A 641 -25.70 -17.20 -41.07
CA SER A 641 -25.94 -18.07 -42.24
C SER A 641 -24.70 -18.27 -43.12
N ASP A 642 -23.83 -17.27 -43.21
CA ASP A 642 -22.63 -17.25 -44.06
C ASP A 642 -21.47 -18.07 -43.47
N LYS A 643 -21.32 -18.12 -42.13
CA LYS A 643 -20.25 -18.86 -41.46
C LYS A 643 -20.81 -20.02 -40.64
N ALA A 644 -20.51 -21.25 -41.04
CA ALA A 644 -21.00 -22.49 -40.41
C ALA A 644 -20.39 -22.81 -39.03
N ASN A 645 -19.81 -21.83 -38.32
CA ASN A 645 -18.95 -22.09 -37.17
C ASN A 645 -19.67 -22.02 -35.81
N SER A 646 -20.92 -21.54 -35.75
CA SER A 646 -21.60 -21.30 -34.47
C SER A 646 -23.12 -21.37 -34.57
N GLN A 647 -23.77 -22.00 -33.59
CA GLN A 647 -25.23 -22.01 -33.46
C GLN A 647 -25.72 -20.74 -32.75
N TYR A 648 -26.67 -20.03 -33.34
CA TYR A 648 -27.30 -18.86 -32.73
C TYR A 648 -28.69 -19.21 -32.18
N PHE A 649 -28.91 -18.91 -30.91
CA PHE A 649 -30.23 -18.88 -30.27
C PHE A 649 -30.63 -17.41 -30.11
N LEU A 650 -31.71 -17.02 -30.78
CA LEU A 650 -32.27 -15.69 -30.66
C LEU A 650 -33.64 -15.81 -29.99
N LEU A 651 -33.75 -15.24 -28.81
CA LEU A 651 -35.00 -15.10 -28.08
C LEU A 651 -35.50 -13.69 -28.29
N SER A 652 -36.71 -13.57 -28.84
CA SER A 652 -37.36 -12.29 -29.04
C SER A 652 -38.86 -12.43 -28.87
N PRO A 653 -39.52 -11.48 -28.17
CA PRO A 653 -40.97 -11.46 -28.05
C PRO A 653 -41.66 -11.01 -29.35
N LYS A 654 -40.90 -10.48 -30.32
CA LYS A 654 -41.44 -9.88 -31.56
C LYS A 654 -40.92 -10.61 -32.79
N LEU A 655 -41.85 -11.11 -33.61
CA LEU A 655 -41.53 -11.63 -34.93
C LEU A 655 -41.60 -10.49 -35.96
N LEU A 656 -40.49 -10.20 -36.64
CA LEU A 656 -40.46 -9.18 -37.68
C LEU A 656 -41.10 -9.70 -38.99
N PRO A 657 -42.14 -9.01 -39.53
CA PRO A 657 -42.79 -9.42 -40.76
C PRO A 657 -41.89 -9.20 -41.99
N ASN A 658 -42.02 -10.07 -42.99
CA ASN A 658 -41.33 -10.00 -44.28
C ASN A 658 -39.79 -10.03 -44.21
N LEU A 659 -39.21 -10.64 -43.17
CA LEU A 659 -37.76 -10.77 -43.06
C LEU A 659 -37.23 -11.94 -43.92
N LYS A 660 -36.06 -11.78 -44.54
CA LYS A 660 -35.44 -12.83 -45.37
C LYS A 660 -34.79 -13.88 -44.48
N TYR A 661 -35.53 -14.95 -44.16
CA TYR A 661 -34.99 -16.10 -43.43
C TYR A 661 -34.24 -17.05 -44.37
N SER A 662 -33.05 -17.49 -43.96
CA SER A 662 -32.30 -18.56 -44.61
C SER A 662 -32.92 -19.93 -44.32
N ARG A 663 -32.78 -20.90 -45.24
CA ARG A 663 -33.19 -22.30 -45.02
C ARG A 663 -32.52 -22.97 -43.81
N LYS A 664 -31.41 -22.38 -43.31
CA LYS A 664 -30.69 -22.85 -42.13
C LYS A 664 -31.33 -22.41 -40.80
N ILE A 665 -32.36 -21.55 -40.84
CA ILE A 665 -32.99 -21.00 -39.63
C ILE A 665 -34.21 -21.85 -39.25
N LYS A 666 -34.33 -22.14 -37.95
CA LYS A 666 -35.52 -22.77 -37.36
C LYS A 666 -36.21 -21.79 -36.42
N LEU A 667 -37.49 -21.51 -36.69
CA LEU A 667 -38.32 -20.70 -35.80
C LEU A 667 -39.02 -21.60 -34.78
N LEU A 668 -38.93 -21.22 -33.51
CA LEU A 668 -39.59 -21.89 -32.40
C LEU A 668 -40.54 -20.89 -31.74
N PHE A 669 -41.83 -21.22 -31.70
CA PHE A 669 -42.85 -20.40 -31.03
C PHE A 669 -43.17 -21.01 -29.68
N VAL A 670 -42.99 -20.23 -28.61
CA VAL A 670 -43.36 -20.63 -27.25
C VAL A 670 -44.72 -20.01 -26.95
N CYS A 671 -45.76 -20.83 -26.97
CA CYS A 671 -47.11 -20.43 -26.59
C CYS A 671 -47.39 -20.93 -25.18
N ASN A 672 -47.55 -20.03 -24.22
CA ASN A 672 -47.92 -20.38 -22.85
C ASN A 672 -49.35 -19.90 -22.61
N GLY A 673 -50.31 -20.82 -22.49
CA GLY A 673 -51.72 -20.50 -22.25
C GLY A 673 -52.41 -21.54 -21.38
N ASP A 674 -53.63 -21.25 -20.91
CA ASP A 674 -54.40 -22.13 -20.01
C ASP A 674 -54.68 -23.51 -20.61
N VAL A 675 -54.64 -23.62 -21.94
CA VAL A 675 -54.74 -24.88 -22.69
C VAL A 675 -53.47 -25.08 -23.52
N ASN A 676 -52.54 -25.87 -23.01
CA ASN A 676 -51.31 -26.22 -23.74
C ASN A 676 -51.57 -27.42 -24.66
N ILE A 677 -51.51 -27.18 -25.97
CA ILE A 677 -51.54 -28.25 -26.99
C ILE A 677 -50.18 -28.93 -27.00
N LYS A 678 -50.13 -30.27 -26.98
CA LYS A 678 -48.87 -30.99 -27.09
C LYS A 678 -48.27 -30.74 -28.48
N SER A 679 -46.95 -30.57 -28.56
CA SER A 679 -46.27 -30.27 -29.83
C SER A 679 -46.50 -31.30 -30.95
N GLN A 680 -46.93 -32.52 -30.61
CA GLN A 680 -47.29 -33.60 -31.54
C GLN A 680 -48.69 -33.43 -32.16
N GLU A 681 -49.57 -32.68 -31.50
CA GLU A 681 -50.95 -32.41 -31.92
C GLU A 681 -51.06 -31.11 -32.73
N TRP A 682 -50.04 -30.25 -32.65
CA TRP A 682 -49.95 -29.01 -33.43
C TRP A 682 -49.50 -29.28 -34.88
N ASN A 683 -50.36 -28.97 -35.85
CA ASN A 683 -50.07 -29.10 -37.28
C ASN A 683 -50.27 -27.76 -38.01
N VAL A 684 -49.16 -27.13 -38.39
CA VAL A 684 -49.14 -25.82 -39.06
C VAL A 684 -49.87 -25.84 -40.40
N SER A 685 -49.72 -26.91 -41.19
CA SER A 685 -50.36 -27.02 -42.51
C SER A 685 -51.88 -27.02 -42.38
N LYS A 686 -52.43 -27.84 -41.47
CA LYS A 686 -53.87 -27.85 -41.16
C LYS A 686 -54.36 -26.51 -40.63
N TYR A 687 -53.57 -25.83 -39.79
CA TYR A 687 -53.92 -24.51 -39.29
C TYR A 687 -54.00 -23.46 -40.42
N ILE A 688 -53.02 -23.43 -41.33
CA ILE A 688 -53.00 -22.50 -42.48
C ILE A 688 -54.16 -22.79 -43.43
N GLU A 689 -54.44 -24.06 -43.74
CA GLU A 689 -55.59 -24.45 -44.57
C GLU A 689 -56.91 -23.96 -43.94
N ARG A 690 -57.11 -24.20 -42.65
CA ARG A 690 -58.30 -23.79 -41.92
C ARG A 690 -58.44 -22.26 -41.88
N ARG A 691 -57.34 -21.52 -41.72
CA ARG A 691 -57.34 -20.05 -41.76
C ARG A 691 -57.65 -19.50 -43.14
N ARG A 692 -57.14 -20.13 -44.21
CA ARG A 692 -57.46 -19.76 -45.59
C ARG A 692 -58.93 -20.02 -45.90
N ALA A 693 -59.47 -21.15 -45.46
CA ALA A 693 -60.89 -21.47 -45.59
C ALA A 693 -61.78 -20.43 -44.86
N LEU A 694 -61.42 -20.04 -43.63
CA LEU A 694 -62.13 -19.01 -42.86
C LEU A 694 -62.04 -17.60 -43.49
N ALA A 695 -60.91 -17.27 -44.11
CA ALA A 695 -60.74 -16.00 -44.81
C ALA A 695 -61.50 -15.95 -46.14
N GLN A 696 -61.73 -17.11 -46.78
CA GLN A 696 -62.58 -17.24 -47.96
C GLN A 696 -64.08 -17.23 -47.62
N SER A 697 -64.47 -17.64 -46.40
CA SER A 697 -65.87 -17.58 -45.94
C SER A 697 -66.27 -16.22 -45.35
N SER A 698 -65.33 -15.27 -45.24
CA SER A 698 -65.57 -13.91 -44.72
C SER A 698 -65.46 -12.82 -45.79
N LYS A 699 -65.38 -13.21 -47.06
CA LYS A 699 -65.63 -12.40 -48.25
C LYS A 699 -66.92 -12.88 -48.89
#